data_AF-A0A527V554-F1
#
_entry.id   AF-A0A527V554-F1
#
_cell.length_a   1.000
_cell.length_b   1.000
_cell.length_c   1.000
_cell.angle_alpha   90.00
_cell.angle_beta   90.00
_cell.angle_gamma   90.00
#
_symmetry.space_group_name_H-M   'P 1'
#
loop_
_entity.id
_entity.type
_entity.pdbx_description
1 polymer ?
#
loop_
_entity_poly.entity_id
_entity_poly.type
_entity_poly.pdbx_seq_one_letter_code
_entity_poly.pdbx_strand_id
1 'polypeptide(L)'
;MRAAAANSLVQALTWRLRGMRIRAGIFEIEQAAAVLSTQDAWTKEELRLTLLPIFCKRQEQRQLVSTLIDELLARPTPAPAQAKENVDPIEPKKRFETREPPRPEPGFWQKLQARIVRFLEIARNPKWMSRVLWLLVAVFLLTAFVVLFPGALSTLGERLAVVAMSVCGVFTDPVGSELIATNDDSKDLAFALLVRHGTVAALVASSVVAVLLIFGLRNRGETQTDPSRDKQLPPHPTKGDTSVFRVGSLGGPPPRFLTLQLATEIVELLNYRPTESDRWDLDLRATVDRRVRGDMDSLVFEKRKDLPTVVILTDGACDASYWNTIAAEFQTALERRGLVVETFVYSGSLSGINRTDPYRTGTVASALETIAEGRGWMLTTVFGDLRRLSRRDASLLVGLREQGSVLAFDYNDPRLWDSRHEMLENLGIGPHPATGPALRRALASAFAPDRAATRQAGVPQVAVAVFETLSEPHAQWASSCAMVEPVSFALAERLRGAHPELSGEGEGLAFSLLARLPGSWIGPEGLRFSAEMRRRLLSRSSATPRDQQFAFLRVLDEAFGEEPTSITAAELWRYTRAQAELFTPRQVRALQDLADIKAGGLIDERKFDDLVQRLRQPGESTEQGTMLLPQRSSRVLALAGRPDTEPEPDEKTAKEPQTVSATWSLGLAEVRVRLSADATPLVAFLPGGRNILVMELDATNPQAIFNRIDAVRGSRESLSLGEPLSRANLGASDFSEMMVFPNAQAGILATRSGRLFSFLQAEDAGNINAELLPNLSLAEVRLGTEIGGAPLLALSTVGNRIACCGQRARTLVVTEMNEGNRPQHIGLPGAITALAFSQVGAVLCGLENGDIFRVAGIDSSSSPDSSSTSKSLSSSESTERIASFGYEITALAEFVSEDSNRAATVVALSDGRIVFGDVPSLGNAELALPWRPRWLTPFPDRKAALVDDTPVGFSVAATGPNGEFDVAGFPLDDEGYQYRAESLISESVDPSRDGVAILAINAERRRVVVRNGLYLEVRPLLYDLPEPDEAKATISMQEAPPSAQGPDFNREGPGAVPA
;
A
#
# COMPACT_ATOMS: atom_id res chain seq x y z
N MET A 1 61.77 -0.21 41.23
CA MET A 1 60.34 -0.31 40.85
C MET A 1 60.27 -0.95 39.46
N ARG A 2 59.41 -1.96 39.23
CA ARG A 2 59.28 -2.62 37.91
C ARG A 2 58.55 -1.72 36.90
N ALA A 3 58.84 -1.82 35.61
CA ALA A 3 58.25 -0.99 34.54
C ALA A 3 56.71 -0.88 34.58
N ALA A 4 55.98 -1.98 34.90
CA ALA A 4 54.52 -1.95 35.04
C ALA A 4 54.04 -1.00 36.16
N ALA A 5 54.77 -0.92 37.28
CA ALA A 5 54.47 0.00 38.38
C ALA A 5 54.85 1.45 38.04
N ALA A 6 55.85 1.63 37.16
CA ALA A 6 56.24 2.94 36.65
C ALA A 6 55.17 3.53 35.70
N ASN A 7 54.53 2.69 34.88
CA ASN A 7 53.41 3.11 34.02
C ASN A 7 52.16 3.51 34.84
N SER A 8 51.82 2.77 35.90
CA SER A 8 50.74 3.19 36.80
C SER A 8 51.05 4.51 37.51
N LEU A 9 52.32 4.77 37.80
CA LEU A 9 52.76 6.03 38.39
C LEU A 9 52.60 7.20 37.41
N VAL A 10 52.91 7.03 36.11
CA VAL A 10 52.66 8.07 35.10
C VAL A 10 51.19 8.39 34.96
N GLN A 11 50.32 7.37 34.97
CA GLN A 11 48.87 7.58 34.91
C GLN A 11 48.35 8.32 36.16
N ALA A 12 48.80 7.92 37.36
CA ALA A 12 48.44 8.57 38.61
C ALA A 12 48.96 10.02 38.68
N LEU A 13 50.21 10.25 38.25
CA LEU A 13 50.82 11.58 38.19
C LEU A 13 50.08 12.48 37.20
N THR A 14 49.74 11.98 36.01
CA THR A 14 48.96 12.70 35.00
C THR A 14 47.59 13.12 35.54
N TRP A 15 46.90 12.21 36.23
CA TRP A 15 45.60 12.49 36.83
C TRP A 15 45.69 13.55 37.93
N ARG A 16 46.69 13.46 38.80
CA ARG A 16 46.93 14.47 39.86
C ARG A 16 47.30 15.84 39.27
N LEU A 17 48.21 15.90 38.28
CA LEU A 17 48.59 17.15 37.60
C LEU A 17 47.38 17.83 36.93
N ARG A 18 46.48 17.04 36.32
CA ARG A 18 45.23 17.53 35.74
C ARG A 18 44.30 18.13 36.80
N GLY A 19 44.20 17.50 37.97
CA GLY A 19 43.46 18.04 39.13
C GLY A 19 43.99 19.39 39.60
N MET A 20 45.29 19.63 39.48
CA MET A 20 45.96 20.90 39.81
C MET A 20 46.04 21.89 38.64
N ARG A 21 45.33 21.63 37.53
CA ARG A 21 45.31 22.47 36.30
C ARG A 21 46.68 22.64 35.62
N ILE A 22 47.64 21.76 35.89
CA ILE A 22 48.91 21.70 35.15
C ILE A 22 48.68 20.79 33.93
N ARG A 23 48.77 21.36 32.72
CA ARG A 23 48.52 20.60 31.47
C ARG A 23 49.71 19.69 31.16
N ALA A 24 49.54 18.39 31.39
CA ALA A 24 50.31 17.35 30.72
C ALA A 24 49.60 17.00 29.41
N GLY A 25 50.23 17.31 28.27
CA GLY A 25 49.71 16.96 26.95
C GLY A 25 49.95 15.49 26.64
N ILE A 26 49.34 15.03 25.54
CA ILE A 26 49.49 13.65 25.06
C ILE A 26 50.96 13.32 24.78
N PHE A 27 51.71 14.30 24.23
CA PHE A 27 53.13 14.15 23.92
C PHE A 27 53.99 13.89 25.17
N GLU A 28 53.76 14.61 26.28
CA GLU A 28 54.52 14.39 27.53
C GLU A 28 54.21 13.02 28.15
N ILE A 29 52.99 12.52 28.00
CA ILE A 29 52.58 11.21 28.50
C ILE A 29 53.23 10.09 27.67
N GLU A 30 53.21 10.21 26.34
CA GLU A 30 53.85 9.26 25.43
C GLU A 30 55.37 9.26 25.63
N GLN A 31 55.99 10.42 25.79
CA GLN A 31 57.42 10.53 26.08
C GLN A 31 57.79 9.90 27.43
N ALA A 32 56.99 10.12 28.48
CA ALA A 32 57.21 9.48 29.77
C ALA A 32 57.07 7.95 29.69
N ALA A 33 56.04 7.44 29.01
CA ALA A 33 55.84 6.00 28.82
C ALA A 33 56.98 5.36 28.00
N ALA A 34 57.41 6.03 26.94
CA ALA A 34 58.53 5.59 26.11
C ALA A 34 59.83 5.50 26.92
N VAL A 35 60.16 6.54 27.70
CA VAL A 35 61.37 6.53 28.52
C VAL A 35 61.31 5.46 29.61
N LEU A 36 60.16 5.29 30.28
CA LEU A 36 60.01 4.27 31.33
C LEU A 36 60.08 2.83 30.80
N SER A 37 59.81 2.62 29.51
CA SER A 37 59.97 1.31 28.85
C SER A 37 61.42 0.94 28.51
N THR A 38 62.37 1.87 28.62
CA THR A 38 63.77 1.62 28.26
C THR A 38 64.52 0.75 29.26
N GLN A 39 64.01 0.60 30.49
CA GLN A 39 64.66 -0.13 31.57
C GLN A 39 63.64 -0.85 32.45
N ASP A 40 63.93 -2.09 32.85
CA ASP A 40 63.00 -2.93 33.63
C ASP A 40 62.89 -2.51 35.10
N ALA A 41 63.90 -1.83 35.64
CA ALA A 41 63.98 -1.44 37.03
C ALA A 41 64.43 0.01 37.18
N TRP A 42 63.66 0.80 37.93
CA TRP A 42 63.95 2.19 38.24
C TRP A 42 64.20 2.39 39.74
N THR A 43 65.26 3.11 40.10
CA THR A 43 65.38 3.68 41.45
C THR A 43 64.48 4.91 41.60
N LYS A 44 64.17 5.29 42.84
CA LYS A 44 63.33 6.46 43.13
C LYS A 44 63.94 7.76 42.58
N GLU A 45 65.26 7.90 42.67
CA GLU A 45 65.98 9.09 42.20
C GLU A 45 66.06 9.15 40.68
N GLU A 46 66.34 8.03 40.00
CA GLU A 46 66.37 7.97 38.52
C GLU A 46 65.00 8.30 37.93
N LEU A 47 63.93 7.71 38.48
CA LEU A 47 62.56 7.98 38.02
C LEU A 47 62.18 9.45 38.20
N ARG A 48 62.58 10.06 39.33
CA ARG A 48 62.35 11.48 39.61
C ARG A 48 63.12 12.37 38.64
N LEU A 49 64.42 12.14 38.46
CA LEU A 49 65.27 12.92 37.54
C LEU A 49 64.80 12.82 36.10
N THR A 50 64.19 11.70 35.73
CA THR A 50 63.71 11.41 34.37
C THR A 50 62.34 12.02 34.10
N LEU A 51 61.40 11.91 35.03
CA LEU A 51 60.02 12.40 34.85
C LEU A 51 59.89 13.91 35.08
N LEU A 52 60.72 14.52 35.93
CA LEU A 52 60.68 15.96 36.21
C LEU A 52 60.77 16.83 34.92
N PRO A 53 61.77 16.65 34.04
CA PRO A 53 61.91 17.50 32.86
C PRO A 53 60.80 17.26 31.82
N ILE A 54 60.18 16.07 31.80
CA ILE A 54 59.07 15.75 30.90
C ILE A 54 57.80 16.50 31.32
N PHE A 55 57.47 16.48 32.62
CA PHE A 55 56.24 17.09 33.13
C PHE A 55 56.38 18.56 33.57
N CYS A 56 57.61 19.08 33.76
CA CYS A 56 57.85 20.45 34.22
C CYS A 56 58.64 21.28 33.20
N LYS A 57 57.92 22.05 32.37
CA LYS A 57 58.54 23.06 31.49
C LYS A 57 58.87 24.38 32.21
N ARG A 58 58.23 24.67 33.36
CA ARG A 58 58.46 25.88 34.16
C ARG A 58 59.13 25.55 35.49
N GLN A 59 60.07 26.40 35.92
CA GLN A 59 60.86 26.19 37.14
C GLN A 59 59.99 26.16 38.41
N GLU A 60 58.93 26.96 38.45
CA GLU A 60 57.97 27.04 39.57
C GLU A 60 57.21 25.73 39.82
N GLN A 61 57.07 24.87 38.80
CA GLN A 61 56.31 23.61 38.91
C GLN A 61 57.18 22.44 39.37
N ARG A 62 58.52 22.58 39.31
CA ARG A 62 59.45 21.47 39.60
C ARG A 62 59.33 20.95 41.02
N GLN A 63 59.21 21.82 42.02
CA GLN A 63 59.05 21.40 43.41
C GLN A 63 57.73 20.66 43.66
N LEU A 64 56.65 21.11 43.02
CA LEU A 64 55.32 20.52 43.18
C LEU A 64 55.24 19.14 42.51
N VAL A 65 55.71 18.99 41.27
CA VAL A 65 55.73 17.68 40.61
C VAL A 65 56.68 16.72 41.31
N SER A 66 57.80 17.22 41.82
CA SER A 66 58.70 16.43 42.64
C SER A 66 58.04 15.87 43.90
N THR A 67 57.25 16.68 44.61
CA THR A 67 56.56 16.25 45.84
C THR A 67 55.48 15.22 45.53
N LEU A 68 54.77 15.37 44.40
CA LEU A 68 53.79 14.37 43.96
C LEU A 68 54.41 13.04 43.58
N ILE A 69 55.57 13.06 42.92
CA ILE A 69 56.32 11.82 42.63
C ILE A 69 56.75 11.17 43.96
N ASP A 70 57.22 11.96 44.94
CA ASP A 70 57.60 11.43 46.25
C ASP A 70 56.41 10.84 47.03
N GLU A 71 55.23 11.49 46.97
CA GLU A 71 53.99 11.05 47.60
C GLU A 71 53.47 9.75 46.97
N LEU A 72 53.45 9.66 45.64
CA LEU A 72 53.02 8.47 44.90
C LEU A 72 53.98 7.28 45.09
N LEU A 73 55.25 7.55 45.41
CA LEU A 73 56.26 6.53 45.69
C LEU A 73 56.32 6.13 47.17
N ALA A 74 55.67 6.87 48.07
CA ALA A 74 55.61 6.52 49.48
C ALA A 74 54.71 5.29 49.68
N ARG A 75 55.14 4.32 50.50
CA ARG A 75 54.30 3.17 50.84
C ARG A 75 53.06 3.68 51.59
N PRO A 76 51.83 3.24 51.22
CA PRO A 76 50.63 3.64 51.93
C PRO A 76 50.75 3.24 53.39
N THR A 77 50.65 4.23 54.28
CA THR A 77 50.62 3.99 55.73
C THR A 77 49.29 3.30 56.03
N PRO A 78 49.28 2.07 56.58
CA PRO A 78 48.02 1.39 56.87
C PRO A 78 47.22 2.22 57.88
N ALA A 79 45.99 2.57 57.53
CA ALA A 79 45.08 3.26 58.43
C ALA A 79 44.81 2.37 59.66
N PRO A 80 44.86 2.89 60.89
CA PRO A 80 44.59 2.09 62.08
C PRO A 80 43.13 1.61 62.05
N ALA A 81 42.96 0.29 62.14
CA ALA A 81 41.66 -0.36 62.22
C ALA A 81 40.93 0.07 63.50
N GLN A 82 39.87 0.87 63.37
CA GLN A 82 38.95 1.14 64.46
C GLN A 82 38.04 -0.08 64.64
N ALA A 83 38.23 -0.81 65.74
CA ALA A 83 37.33 -1.85 66.21
C ALA A 83 35.98 -1.21 66.60
N LYS A 84 34.91 -1.58 65.89
CA LYS A 84 33.53 -1.33 66.32
C LYS A 84 33.07 -2.51 67.18
N GLU A 85 33.13 -2.32 68.48
CA GLU A 85 32.47 -3.15 69.49
C GLU A 85 31.04 -2.59 69.72
N ASN A 86 30.08 -3.50 69.92
CA ASN A 86 28.65 -3.30 70.21
C ASN A 86 27.71 -2.99 69.02
N VAL A 87 27.06 -4.06 68.54
CA VAL A 87 25.79 -3.99 67.82
C VAL A 87 24.78 -4.84 68.60
N ASP A 88 23.89 -4.18 69.31
CA ASP A 88 22.65 -4.77 69.85
C ASP A 88 21.68 -5.11 68.72
N PRO A 89 20.77 -6.10 68.90
CA PRO A 89 19.88 -6.57 67.85
C PRO A 89 18.75 -5.56 67.60
N ILE A 90 18.65 -5.06 66.37
CA ILE A 90 17.59 -4.12 65.95
C ILE A 90 16.39 -4.88 65.40
N GLU A 91 15.26 -4.73 66.08
CA GLU A 91 13.90 -5.07 65.61
C GLU A 91 13.52 -4.29 64.33
N PRO A 92 12.68 -4.87 63.43
CA PRO A 92 12.31 -4.24 62.17
C PRO A 92 11.32 -3.08 62.37
N LYS A 93 11.78 -1.83 62.21
CA LYS A 93 10.91 -0.64 62.15
C LYS A 93 10.91 0.03 60.77
N LYS A 94 9.71 -0.03 60.17
CA LYS A 94 8.96 1.00 59.41
C LYS A 94 9.76 2.06 58.63
N ARG A 95 9.49 2.07 57.30
CA ARG A 95 9.48 3.20 56.35
C ARG A 95 10.23 4.46 56.82
N PHE A 96 11.48 4.59 56.35
CA PHE A 96 12.15 5.88 56.27
C PHE A 96 11.59 6.66 55.06
N GLU A 97 10.92 7.78 55.33
CA GLU A 97 10.81 8.88 54.38
C GLU A 97 12.20 9.49 54.21
N THR A 98 12.83 9.22 53.06
CA THR A 98 14.10 9.82 52.67
C THR A 98 13.87 11.29 52.32
N ARG A 99 14.26 12.19 53.22
CA ARG A 99 14.36 13.62 52.94
C ARG A 99 15.56 13.80 51.98
N GLU A 100 15.28 14.08 50.71
CA GLU A 100 16.31 14.33 49.68
C GLU A 100 17.29 15.43 50.15
N PRO A 101 18.61 15.28 49.92
CA PRO A 101 19.56 16.37 50.13
C PRO A 101 19.26 17.54 49.16
N PRO A 102 19.49 18.80 49.55
CA PRO A 102 19.23 19.95 48.70
C PRO A 102 20.07 19.85 47.42
N ARG A 103 19.39 19.88 46.27
CA ARG A 103 20.04 19.85 44.96
C ARG A 103 20.95 21.07 44.81
N PRO A 104 22.16 20.92 44.24
CA PRO A 104 23.04 22.04 43.96
C PRO A 104 22.35 23.01 43.00
N GLU A 105 22.41 24.31 43.29
CA GLU A 105 21.84 25.33 42.43
C GLU A 105 22.47 25.27 41.04
N PRO A 106 21.67 25.24 39.96
CA PRO A 106 22.22 25.24 38.61
C PRO A 106 22.99 26.53 38.36
N GLY A 107 24.22 26.38 37.84
CA GLY A 107 25.08 27.51 37.51
C GLY A 107 24.43 28.47 36.51
N PHE A 108 24.87 29.73 36.50
CA PHE A 108 24.35 30.79 35.62
C PHE A 108 24.19 30.36 34.16
N TRP A 109 25.16 29.60 33.63
CA TRP A 109 25.13 29.09 32.26
C TRP A 109 24.03 28.07 31.99
N GLN A 110 23.71 27.19 32.95
CA GLN A 110 22.58 26.27 32.83
C GLN A 110 21.23 26.99 32.95
N LYS A 111 21.14 28.01 33.82
CA LYS A 111 19.96 28.90 33.90
C LYS A 111 19.75 29.67 32.58
N LEU A 112 20.83 30.12 31.94
CA LEU A 112 20.78 30.80 30.63
C LEU A 112 20.40 29.84 29.50
N GLN A 113 20.98 28.64 29.46
CA GLN A 113 20.69 27.63 28.45
C GLN A 113 19.24 27.14 28.54
N ALA A 114 18.72 26.93 29.76
CA ALA A 114 17.32 26.61 29.99
C ALA A 114 16.37 27.75 29.59
N ARG A 115 16.78 29.02 29.77
CA ARG A 115 16.02 30.19 29.28
C ARG A 115 16.02 30.28 27.76
N ILE A 116 17.15 30.01 27.09
CA ILE A 116 17.25 30.02 25.63
C ILE A 116 16.42 28.88 25.02
N VAL A 117 16.44 27.67 25.60
CA VAL A 117 15.62 26.54 25.15
C VAL A 117 14.13 26.84 25.32
N ARG A 118 13.71 27.42 26.46
CA ARG A 118 12.31 27.87 26.63
C ARG A 118 11.93 28.97 25.65
N PHE A 119 12.83 29.91 25.36
CA PHE A 119 12.58 30.97 24.37
C PHE A 119 12.40 30.38 22.96
N LEU A 120 13.21 29.39 22.59
CA LEU A 120 13.10 28.67 21.31
C LEU A 120 11.83 27.80 21.23
N GLU A 121 11.40 27.17 22.34
CA GLU A 121 10.12 26.44 22.41
C GLU A 121 8.91 27.37 22.29
N ILE A 122 8.96 28.55 22.92
CA ILE A 122 7.91 29.57 22.78
C ILE A 122 7.87 30.13 21.34
N ALA A 123 9.04 30.34 20.72
CA ALA A 123 9.15 30.74 19.32
C ALA A 123 8.65 29.68 18.32
N ARG A 124 8.53 28.42 18.75
CA ARG A 124 8.02 27.29 17.95
C ARG A 124 6.49 27.26 17.83
N ASN A 125 5.78 28.07 18.61
CA ASN A 125 4.33 28.16 18.57
C ASN A 125 3.88 29.07 17.39
N PRO A 126 3.13 28.57 16.40
CA PRO A 126 2.79 29.31 15.17
C PRO A 126 2.03 30.62 15.43
N LYS A 127 1.31 30.71 16.56
CA LYS A 127 0.58 31.93 16.95
C LYS A 127 1.48 33.08 17.39
N TRP A 128 2.71 32.80 17.81
CA TRP A 128 3.66 33.83 18.26
C TRP A 128 4.50 34.37 17.09
N MET A 129 4.88 33.49 16.16
CA MET A 129 5.55 33.86 14.90
C MET A 129 4.73 34.83 14.06
N SER A 130 3.40 34.67 13.98
CA SER A 130 2.55 35.62 13.25
C SER A 130 2.52 37.01 13.89
N ARG A 131 2.58 37.10 15.23
CA ARG A 131 2.62 38.37 15.97
C ARG A 131 3.96 39.10 15.80
N VAL A 132 5.07 38.36 15.84
CA VAL A 132 6.41 38.92 15.62
C VAL A 132 6.56 39.40 14.17
N LEU A 133 6.05 38.64 13.20
CA LEU A 133 6.04 39.04 11.80
C LEU A 133 5.19 40.30 11.58
N TRP A 134 3.99 40.36 12.19
CA TRP A 134 3.15 41.56 12.15
C TRP A 134 3.83 42.78 12.77
N LEU A 135 4.56 42.60 13.87
CA LEU A 135 5.28 43.68 14.53
C LEU A 135 6.44 44.19 13.68
N LEU A 136 7.17 43.29 13.00
CA LEU A 136 8.21 43.65 12.04
C LEU A 136 7.64 44.39 10.82
N VAL A 137 6.51 43.93 10.27
CA VAL A 137 5.81 44.60 9.16
C VAL A 137 5.30 45.98 9.58
N ALA A 138 4.75 46.11 10.79
CA ALA A 138 4.29 47.39 11.34
C ALA A 138 5.44 48.38 11.53
N VAL A 139 6.59 47.93 12.05
CA VAL A 139 7.79 48.77 12.18
C VAL A 139 8.29 49.21 10.80
N PHE A 140 8.31 48.31 9.82
CA PHE A 140 8.75 48.62 8.46
C PHE A 140 7.80 49.59 7.72
N LEU A 141 6.48 49.41 7.91
CA LEU A 141 5.48 50.33 7.36
C LEU A 141 5.54 51.71 8.04
N LEU A 142 5.80 51.76 9.35
CA LEU A 142 5.97 53.02 10.07
C LEU A 142 7.21 53.78 9.57
N THR A 143 8.34 53.11 9.38
CA THR A 143 9.52 53.75 8.79
C THR A 143 9.28 54.17 7.35
N ALA A 144 8.61 53.35 6.53
CA ALA A 144 8.25 53.73 5.16
C ALA A 144 7.30 54.94 5.11
N PHE A 145 6.32 55.01 6.02
CA PHE A 145 5.37 56.12 6.12
C PHE A 145 6.05 57.44 6.54
N VAL A 146 7.00 57.38 7.47
CA VAL A 146 7.82 58.54 7.88
C VAL A 146 8.70 59.05 6.73
N VAL A 147 9.16 58.16 5.85
CA VAL A 147 9.98 58.53 4.68
C VAL A 147 9.12 59.08 3.53
N LEU A 148 7.92 58.53 3.31
CA LEU A 148 7.06 58.89 2.16
C LEU A 148 6.20 60.14 2.38
N PHE A 149 5.97 60.59 3.62
CA PHE A 149 5.14 61.77 3.92
C PHE A 149 5.91 62.87 4.69
N PRO A 150 6.92 63.51 4.08
CA PRO A 150 7.72 64.56 4.73
C PRO A 150 6.94 65.87 4.96
N GLY A 151 5.76 66.04 4.34
CA GLY A 151 5.01 67.31 4.34
C GLY A 151 4.20 67.63 5.60
N ALA A 152 4.07 66.72 6.58
CA ALA A 152 3.15 66.90 7.71
C ALA A 152 3.80 67.36 9.03
N LEU A 153 5.13 67.55 9.09
CA LEU A 153 5.86 67.90 10.32
C LEU A 153 6.95 68.94 10.04
N SER A 154 6.53 70.15 9.64
CA SER A 154 7.42 71.25 9.24
C SER A 154 8.29 71.82 10.37
N THR A 155 8.10 71.41 11.63
CA THR A 155 8.99 71.77 12.76
C THR A 155 9.87 70.61 13.25
N LEU A 156 9.62 69.38 12.78
CA LEU A 156 10.53 68.25 12.95
C LEU A 156 11.50 68.10 11.76
N GLY A 157 11.20 68.77 10.63
CA GLY A 157 11.90 68.70 9.36
C GLY A 157 13.37 69.12 9.41
N GLU A 158 13.76 70.10 10.21
CA GLU A 158 15.18 70.49 10.31
C GLU A 158 16.02 69.43 11.03
N ARG A 159 15.48 68.77 12.06
CA ARG A 159 16.19 67.69 12.78
C ARG A 159 16.14 66.36 12.04
N LEU A 160 15.04 66.08 11.33
CA LEU A 160 14.92 64.89 10.47
C LEU A 160 15.73 65.03 9.18
N ALA A 161 15.90 66.24 8.62
CA ALA A 161 16.76 66.46 7.47
C ALA A 161 18.23 66.16 7.81
N VAL A 162 18.70 66.55 9.00
CA VAL A 162 20.05 66.19 9.48
C VAL A 162 20.18 64.67 9.66
N VAL A 163 19.16 64.00 10.19
CA VAL A 163 19.17 62.51 10.33
C VAL A 163 19.09 61.81 8.97
N ALA A 164 18.27 62.28 8.03
CA ALA A 164 18.14 61.72 6.70
C ALA A 164 19.39 61.94 5.84
N MET A 165 19.99 63.13 5.91
CA MET A 165 21.30 63.43 5.32
C MET A 165 22.39 62.55 5.93
N SER A 166 22.34 62.31 7.25
CA SER A 166 23.28 61.42 7.94
C SER A 166 23.11 59.96 7.51
N VAL A 167 21.88 59.49 7.30
CA VAL A 167 21.58 58.11 6.83
C VAL A 167 21.98 57.92 5.36
N CYS A 168 21.70 58.88 4.48
CA CYS A 168 22.16 58.86 3.09
C CYS A 168 23.70 58.94 3.00
N GLY A 169 24.33 59.74 3.87
CA GLY A 169 25.79 59.86 3.97
C GLY A 169 26.52 58.57 4.38
N VAL A 170 25.84 57.63 5.06
CA VAL A 170 26.42 56.31 5.40
C VAL A 170 26.75 55.49 4.15
N PHE A 171 25.98 55.67 3.07
CA PHE A 171 26.16 54.92 1.83
C PHE A 171 27.20 55.53 0.90
N THR A 172 27.46 56.84 1.02
CA THR A 172 28.42 57.57 0.16
C THR A 172 29.79 57.74 0.82
N ASP A 173 29.86 57.91 2.15
CA ASP A 173 31.10 57.97 2.92
C ASP A 173 31.01 57.08 4.19
N PRO A 174 31.31 55.77 4.08
CA PRO A 174 31.21 54.82 5.18
C PRO A 174 32.23 55.08 6.30
N VAL A 175 33.24 55.92 6.09
CA VAL A 175 34.29 56.24 7.06
C VAL A 175 34.06 57.60 7.74
N GLY A 176 33.22 58.47 7.16
CA GLY A 176 32.79 59.74 7.76
C GLY A 176 33.82 60.86 7.65
N SER A 177 34.70 60.78 6.66
CA SER A 177 35.77 61.75 6.42
C SER A 177 35.27 63.15 6.06
N GLU A 178 34.17 63.28 5.30
CA GLU A 178 33.65 64.59 4.88
C GLU A 178 32.88 65.33 6.00
N LEU A 179 32.23 64.60 6.91
CA LEU A 179 31.46 65.18 8.02
C LEU A 179 32.35 65.74 9.14
N ILE A 180 33.55 65.18 9.30
CA ILE A 180 34.56 65.68 10.26
C ILE A 180 35.21 66.97 9.73
N ALA A 181 35.27 67.16 8.42
CA ALA A 181 35.93 68.30 7.79
C ALA A 181 35.08 69.59 7.76
N THR A 182 33.77 69.50 7.98
CA THR A 182 32.84 70.61 7.66
C THR A 182 32.07 71.18 8.84
N ASN A 183 32.12 70.60 10.05
CA ASN A 183 31.23 71.01 11.14
C ASN A 183 31.97 71.21 12.48
N ASP A 184 32.11 72.47 12.90
CA ASP A 184 32.79 72.89 14.15
C ASP A 184 31.92 72.68 15.41
N ASP A 185 30.64 72.30 15.25
CA ASP A 185 29.72 72.12 16.37
C ASP A 185 29.72 70.67 16.89
N SER A 186 30.61 70.41 17.86
CA SER A 186 30.90 69.07 18.41
C SER A 186 29.70 68.28 18.95
N LYS A 187 28.61 68.96 19.33
CA LYS A 187 27.41 68.31 19.91
C LYS A 187 26.52 67.68 18.85
N ASP A 188 26.40 68.30 17.68
CA ASP A 188 25.57 67.77 16.59
C ASP A 188 26.29 66.62 15.87
N LEU A 189 27.62 66.64 15.83
CA LEU A 189 28.43 65.53 15.30
C LEU A 189 28.28 64.24 16.13
N ALA A 190 28.31 64.36 17.47
CA ALA A 190 28.15 63.20 18.35
C ALA A 190 26.76 62.56 18.23
N PHE A 191 25.72 63.38 18.10
CA PHE A 191 24.36 62.89 17.89
C PHE A 191 24.20 62.22 16.53
N ALA A 192 24.74 62.81 15.46
CA ALA A 192 24.73 62.24 14.11
C ALA A 192 25.47 60.89 14.05
N LEU A 193 26.63 60.77 14.71
CA LEU A 193 27.39 59.52 14.79
C LEU A 193 26.65 58.43 15.57
N LEU A 194 25.98 58.79 16.66
CA LEU A 194 25.21 57.84 17.48
C LEU A 194 23.97 57.31 16.74
N VAL A 195 23.25 58.18 16.04
CA VAL A 195 22.13 57.79 15.17
C VAL A 195 22.61 56.89 14.03
N ARG A 196 23.75 57.22 13.41
CA ARG A 196 24.39 56.40 12.36
C ARG A 196 24.80 55.01 12.86
N HIS A 197 25.42 54.91 14.03
CA HIS A 197 25.83 53.61 14.57
C HIS A 197 24.60 52.77 14.99
N GLY A 198 23.55 53.42 15.50
CA GLY A 198 22.27 52.77 15.80
C GLY A 198 21.59 52.19 14.57
N THR A 199 21.56 52.93 13.45
CA THR A 199 20.94 52.46 12.21
C THR A 199 21.73 51.33 11.55
N VAL A 200 23.07 51.41 11.53
CA VAL A 200 23.92 50.32 11.02
C VAL A 200 23.75 49.05 11.87
N ALA A 201 23.73 49.17 13.21
CA ALA A 201 23.52 48.02 14.08
C ALA A 201 22.14 47.36 13.89
N ALA A 202 21.08 48.16 13.71
CA ALA A 202 19.73 47.66 13.44
C ALA A 202 19.63 46.94 12.08
N LEU A 203 20.29 47.46 11.03
CA LEU A 203 20.34 46.83 9.71
C LEU A 203 21.11 45.50 9.74
N VAL A 204 22.23 45.45 10.45
CA VAL A 204 23.00 44.20 10.64
C VAL A 204 22.18 43.18 11.43
N ALA A 205 21.50 43.60 12.50
CA ALA A 205 20.65 42.68 13.27
C ALA A 205 19.47 42.15 12.43
N SER A 206 18.80 43.01 11.65
CA SER A 206 17.69 42.62 10.79
C SER A 206 18.12 41.68 9.67
N SER A 207 19.30 41.91 9.07
CA SER A 207 19.83 41.03 8.02
C SER A 207 20.24 39.66 8.58
N VAL A 208 20.83 39.59 9.78
CA VAL A 208 21.11 38.31 10.46
C VAL A 208 19.81 37.54 10.74
N VAL A 209 18.77 38.21 11.24
CA VAL A 209 17.46 37.59 11.48
C VAL A 209 16.82 37.10 10.18
N ALA A 210 16.89 37.89 9.11
CA ALA A 210 16.38 37.51 7.79
C ALA A 210 17.12 36.29 7.21
N VAL A 211 18.47 36.26 7.32
CA VAL A 211 19.27 35.09 6.90
C VAL A 211 18.90 33.85 7.71
N LEU A 212 18.73 33.97 9.03
CA LEU A 212 18.29 32.86 9.89
C LEU A 212 16.87 32.38 9.54
N LEU A 213 15.96 33.29 9.19
CA LEU A 213 14.60 32.97 8.72
C LEU A 213 14.63 32.28 7.36
N ILE A 214 15.43 32.76 6.41
CA ILE A 214 15.61 32.14 5.10
C ILE A 214 16.25 30.76 5.24
N PHE A 215 17.26 30.60 6.11
CA PHE A 215 17.86 29.30 6.39
C PHE A 215 16.85 28.33 7.04
N GLY A 216 16.01 28.85 7.96
CA GLY A 216 14.94 28.07 8.60
C GLY A 216 13.80 27.69 7.64
N LEU A 217 13.46 28.55 6.69
CA LEU A 217 12.43 28.29 5.66
C LEU A 217 12.95 27.40 4.54
N ARG A 218 14.21 27.54 4.13
CA ARG A 218 14.85 26.70 3.12
C ARG A 218 15.08 25.28 3.65
N ASN A 219 15.42 25.13 4.93
CA ASN A 219 15.45 23.83 5.60
C ASN A 219 14.05 23.20 5.82
N ARG A 220 12.96 23.95 5.63
CA ARG A 220 11.58 23.41 5.65
C ARG A 220 11.13 22.88 4.29
N GLY A 221 11.79 23.26 3.18
CA GLY A 221 11.37 22.91 1.82
C GLY A 221 11.67 21.48 1.37
N GLU A 222 12.42 20.70 2.16
CA GLU A 222 12.91 19.37 1.73
C GLU A 222 12.71 18.28 2.78
N THR A 223 11.94 18.57 3.82
CA THR A 223 11.34 17.53 4.64
C THR A 223 9.91 17.36 4.16
N GLN A 224 9.75 16.48 3.17
CA GLN A 224 8.54 15.69 3.00
C GLN A 224 8.02 15.41 4.41
N THR A 225 6.83 15.92 4.71
CA THR A 225 6.14 15.66 5.97
C THR A 225 5.92 14.16 6.06
N ASP A 226 6.90 13.46 6.60
CA ASP A 226 6.82 12.11 7.11
C ASP A 226 5.75 12.21 8.21
N PRO A 227 4.52 11.72 7.97
CA PRO A 227 3.44 11.85 8.93
C PRO A 227 3.95 11.28 10.24
N SER A 228 3.87 12.12 11.28
CA SER A 228 4.39 11.92 12.62
C SER A 228 4.65 10.46 12.98
N ARG A 229 5.92 10.18 13.28
CA ARG A 229 6.40 9.04 14.09
C ARG A 229 5.75 9.02 15.48
N ASP A 230 4.43 8.90 15.56
CA ASP A 230 3.76 8.45 16.77
C ASP A 230 4.03 6.95 16.88
N LYS A 231 5.11 6.65 17.60
CA LYS A 231 5.64 5.32 17.89
C LYS A 231 4.79 4.57 18.93
N GLN A 232 3.47 4.54 18.76
CA GLN A 232 2.62 3.67 19.56
C GLN A 232 2.02 2.62 18.63
N LEU A 233 2.54 1.40 18.71
CA LEU A 233 1.86 0.28 18.09
C LEU A 233 0.50 0.10 18.77
N PRO A 234 -0.60 -0.03 18.01
CA PRO A 234 -1.84 -0.52 18.56
C PRO A 234 -1.61 -1.95 19.07
N PRO A 235 -2.24 -2.35 20.19
CA PRO A 235 -2.14 -3.72 20.68
C PRO A 235 -2.55 -4.71 19.58
N HIS A 236 -1.85 -5.86 19.52
CA HIS A 236 -2.27 -6.97 18.68
C HIS A 236 -3.70 -7.37 19.07
N PRO A 237 -4.62 -7.51 18.10
CA PRO A 237 -5.96 -7.97 18.40
C PRO A 237 -5.85 -9.37 19.01
N THR A 238 -6.50 -9.57 20.16
CA THR A 238 -6.71 -10.89 20.74
C THR A 238 -7.41 -11.77 19.70
N LYS A 239 -6.95 -13.02 19.52
CA LYS A 239 -7.54 -14.02 18.61
C LYS A 239 -9.06 -13.96 18.65
N GLY A 240 -9.72 -13.69 17.52
CA GLY A 240 -11.16 -13.87 17.35
C GLY A 240 -11.95 -12.65 16.88
N ASP A 241 -11.36 -11.47 16.73
CA ASP A 241 -12.08 -10.33 16.17
C ASP A 241 -12.07 -10.38 14.63
N THR A 242 -13.07 -11.03 14.03
CA THR A 242 -13.25 -11.12 12.57
C THR A 242 -13.71 -9.79 11.95
N SER A 243 -13.93 -8.75 12.77
CA SER A 243 -14.37 -7.44 12.29
C SER A 243 -13.25 -6.59 11.69
N VAL A 244 -11.98 -6.93 11.96
CA VAL A 244 -10.81 -6.13 11.56
C VAL A 244 -9.73 -6.99 10.89
N PHE A 245 -9.49 -6.74 9.60
CA PHE A 245 -8.30 -7.26 8.91
C PHE A 245 -7.12 -6.29 9.10
N ARG A 246 -5.94 -6.82 9.45
CA ARG A 246 -4.69 -6.04 9.55
C ARG A 246 -3.60 -6.72 8.74
N VAL A 247 -3.02 -6.02 7.76
CA VAL A 247 -1.94 -6.55 6.92
C VAL A 247 -0.76 -7.04 7.78
N GLY A 248 -0.43 -6.30 8.85
CA GLY A 248 0.64 -6.67 9.78
C GLY A 248 0.40 -7.93 10.62
N SER A 249 -0.80 -8.51 10.58
CA SER A 249 -1.12 -9.78 11.23
C SER A 249 -0.93 -11.00 10.32
N LEU A 250 -0.68 -10.79 9.03
CA LEU A 250 -0.38 -11.87 8.08
C LEU A 250 0.84 -12.66 8.56
N GLY A 251 0.78 -13.98 8.43
CA GLY A 251 1.82 -14.88 8.95
C GLY A 251 1.74 -15.19 10.45
N GLY A 252 0.89 -14.48 11.21
CA GLY A 252 0.64 -14.73 12.63
C GLY A 252 1.62 -14.01 13.56
N PRO A 253 1.78 -14.47 14.82
CA PRO A 253 2.72 -13.87 15.76
C PRO A 253 4.18 -14.09 15.30
N PRO A 254 5.10 -13.18 15.66
CA PRO A 254 6.52 -13.33 15.33
C PRO A 254 7.05 -14.68 15.85
N PRO A 255 7.84 -15.43 15.06
CA PRO A 255 8.45 -16.67 15.50
C PRO A 255 9.39 -16.44 16.68
N ARG A 256 9.46 -17.42 17.57
CA ARG A 256 10.33 -17.34 18.76
C ARG A 256 11.79 -17.57 18.38
N PHE A 257 12.68 -16.76 18.95
CA PHE A 257 14.13 -16.92 18.81
C PHE A 257 14.68 -18.02 19.74
N LEU A 258 13.95 -18.31 20.82
CA LEU A 258 14.22 -19.37 21.78
C LEU A 258 13.16 -20.45 21.68
N THR A 259 13.55 -21.60 21.14
CA THR A 259 12.75 -22.81 21.24
C THR A 259 12.69 -23.28 22.69
N LEU A 260 11.65 -24.03 23.07
CA LEU A 260 11.47 -24.48 24.45
C LEU A 260 12.64 -25.37 24.93
N GLN A 261 13.18 -26.19 24.03
CA GLN A 261 14.36 -27.00 24.29
C GLN A 261 15.60 -26.14 24.54
N LEU A 262 15.89 -25.20 23.62
CA LEU A 262 17.05 -24.32 23.74
C LEU A 262 16.95 -23.41 24.98
N ALA A 263 15.75 -22.93 25.32
CA ALA A 263 15.50 -22.17 26.53
C ALA A 263 15.83 -22.99 27.79
N THR A 264 15.49 -24.28 27.80
CA THR A 264 15.83 -25.20 28.90
C THR A 264 17.34 -25.37 29.01
N GLU A 265 18.02 -25.65 27.90
CA GLU A 265 19.49 -25.76 27.85
C GLU A 265 20.18 -24.47 28.34
N ILE A 266 19.70 -23.30 27.92
CA ILE A 266 20.24 -22.00 28.33
C ILE A 266 20.12 -21.79 29.84
N VAL A 267 19.00 -22.15 30.42
CA VAL A 267 18.79 -22.03 31.87
C VAL A 267 19.67 -23.01 32.64
N GLU A 268 19.91 -24.22 32.11
CA GLU A 268 20.83 -25.21 32.71
C GLU A 268 22.30 -24.79 32.69
N LEU A 269 22.69 -23.87 31.80
CA LEU A 269 24.05 -23.30 31.79
C LEU A 269 24.29 -22.39 33.01
N LEU A 270 23.24 -21.82 33.60
CA LEU A 270 23.33 -20.95 34.76
C LEU A 270 23.51 -21.78 36.03
N ASN A 271 24.75 -22.18 36.28
CA ASN A 271 25.14 -22.94 37.47
C ASN A 271 25.58 -22.02 38.61
N TYR A 272 25.52 -22.58 39.82
CA TYR A 272 26.05 -21.96 41.04
C TYR A 272 27.54 -21.65 40.88
N ARG A 273 27.93 -20.41 41.15
CA ARG A 273 29.35 -20.06 41.30
C ARG A 273 29.72 -20.20 42.78
N PRO A 274 30.84 -20.87 43.10
CA PRO A 274 31.38 -20.85 44.44
C PRO A 274 31.94 -19.46 44.73
N THR A 275 31.34 -18.71 45.66
CA THR A 275 31.78 -17.37 46.08
C THR A 275 32.80 -17.45 47.23
N GLU A 276 33.14 -16.30 47.80
CA GLU A 276 33.96 -16.25 49.02
C GLU A 276 33.35 -17.14 50.10
N SER A 277 34.24 -17.84 50.80
CA SER A 277 33.91 -18.73 51.90
C SER A 277 33.07 -18.01 52.93
N ASP A 278 31.90 -18.54 53.25
CA ASP A 278 31.09 -17.99 54.31
C ASP A 278 31.80 -18.30 55.63
N ARG A 279 32.23 -17.29 56.39
CA ARG A 279 33.00 -17.50 57.63
C ARG A 279 32.20 -18.26 58.70
N TRP A 280 30.91 -18.47 58.46
CA TRP A 280 29.98 -19.11 59.35
C TRP A 280 29.80 -20.62 59.07
N ASP A 281 30.09 -21.08 57.85
CA ASP A 281 29.95 -22.49 57.46
C ASP A 281 31.33 -23.13 57.22
N LEU A 282 31.76 -23.96 58.17
CA LEU A 282 33.05 -24.66 58.12
C LEU A 282 32.93 -25.97 57.35
N ASP A 283 33.72 -26.16 56.29
CA ASP A 283 33.89 -27.47 55.64
C ASP A 283 34.77 -28.34 56.55
N LEU A 284 34.12 -29.04 57.48
CA LEU A 284 34.77 -29.91 58.46
C LEU A 284 35.68 -30.94 57.78
N ARG A 285 35.28 -31.49 56.63
CA ARG A 285 36.03 -32.55 55.95
C ARG A 285 37.28 -32.00 55.30
N ALA A 286 37.17 -30.92 54.53
CA ALA A 286 38.34 -30.28 53.92
C ALA A 286 39.29 -29.66 54.95
N THR A 287 38.75 -29.15 56.05
CA THR A 287 39.54 -28.64 57.19
C THR A 287 40.31 -29.76 57.88
N VAL A 288 39.67 -30.90 58.15
CA VAL A 288 40.34 -32.09 58.71
C VAL A 288 41.40 -32.62 57.74
N ASP A 289 41.10 -32.73 56.44
CA ASP A 289 42.06 -33.19 55.44
C ASP A 289 43.29 -32.27 55.33
N ARG A 290 43.12 -30.94 55.41
CA ARG A 290 44.25 -29.99 55.45
C ARG A 290 45.07 -30.13 56.73
N ARG A 291 44.41 -30.31 57.88
CA ARG A 291 45.11 -30.55 59.16
C ARG A 291 45.90 -31.85 59.16
N VAL A 292 45.33 -32.94 58.62
CA VAL A 292 46.03 -34.22 58.47
C VAL A 292 47.26 -34.08 57.56
N ARG A 293 47.24 -33.16 56.60
CA ARG A 293 48.39 -32.83 55.73
C ARG A 293 49.39 -31.84 56.35
N GLY A 294 49.19 -31.41 57.59
CA GLY A 294 50.16 -30.59 58.35
C GLY A 294 49.91 -29.08 58.34
N ASP A 295 48.80 -28.60 57.75
CA ASP A 295 48.45 -27.18 57.74
C ASP A 295 47.53 -26.84 58.93
N MET A 296 48.13 -26.60 60.09
CA MET A 296 47.44 -26.52 61.40
C MET A 296 46.55 -25.28 61.58
N ASP A 297 46.80 -24.20 60.83
CA ASP A 297 46.13 -22.90 60.98
C ASP A 297 45.06 -22.62 59.92
N SER A 298 44.84 -23.53 58.96
CA SER A 298 43.90 -23.30 57.86
C SER A 298 42.51 -23.90 58.12
N LEU A 299 41.58 -23.06 58.58
CA LEU A 299 40.15 -23.39 58.52
C LEU A 299 39.69 -23.30 57.06
N VAL A 300 39.10 -24.37 56.53
CA VAL A 300 38.48 -24.40 55.20
C VAL A 300 36.99 -24.21 55.40
N PHE A 301 36.49 -23.07 54.97
CA PHE A 301 35.08 -22.75 55.01
C PHE A 301 34.39 -23.20 53.72
N GLU A 302 33.13 -23.60 53.80
CA GLU A 302 32.33 -23.91 52.62
C GLU A 302 32.19 -22.66 51.75
N LYS A 303 32.41 -22.86 50.45
CA LYS A 303 32.17 -21.80 49.48
C LYS A 303 30.67 -21.68 49.29
N ARG A 304 30.12 -20.52 49.61
CA ARG A 304 28.70 -20.23 49.38
C ARG A 304 28.39 -20.39 47.89
N LYS A 305 27.24 -21.01 47.61
CA LYS A 305 26.75 -21.25 46.25
C LYS A 305 25.68 -20.21 45.96
N ASP A 306 26.06 -19.13 45.31
CA ASP A 306 25.11 -18.09 44.91
C ASP A 306 24.73 -18.24 43.43
N LEU A 307 23.43 -18.09 43.17
CA LEU A 307 22.92 -17.91 41.82
C LEU A 307 23.12 -16.44 41.40
N PRO A 308 23.42 -16.18 40.12
CA PRO A 308 23.60 -14.81 39.66
C PRO A 308 22.27 -14.07 39.70
N THR A 309 22.31 -12.80 40.12
CA THR A 309 21.23 -11.87 39.77
C THR A 309 21.37 -11.55 38.29
N VAL A 310 20.35 -11.86 37.47
CA VAL A 310 20.39 -11.59 36.03
C VAL A 310 19.79 -10.21 35.77
N VAL A 311 20.57 -9.33 35.16
CA VAL A 311 20.11 -8.01 34.73
C VAL A 311 19.95 -8.02 33.20
N ILE A 312 18.75 -7.72 32.72
CA ILE A 312 18.43 -7.65 31.29
C ILE A 312 18.21 -6.19 30.90
N LEU A 313 19.05 -5.67 30.02
CA LEU A 313 18.94 -4.31 29.48
C LEU A 313 18.42 -4.38 28.05
N THR A 314 17.33 -3.68 27.74
CA THR A 314 16.74 -3.64 26.39
C THR A 314 16.70 -2.23 25.82
N ASP A 315 17.16 -2.04 24.57
CA ASP A 315 17.05 -0.75 23.87
C ASP A 315 15.66 -0.56 23.28
N GLY A 316 14.79 0.16 23.99
CA GLY A 316 13.46 0.52 23.52
C GLY A 316 13.45 1.54 22.37
N ALA A 317 14.59 2.16 22.03
CA ALA A 317 14.69 3.02 20.85
C ALA A 317 15.08 2.25 19.58
N CYS A 318 15.47 0.97 19.68
CA CYS A 318 15.85 0.15 18.55
C CYS A 318 14.62 -0.39 17.83
N ASP A 319 14.53 -0.18 16.52
CA ASP A 319 13.40 -0.68 15.72
C ASP A 319 13.32 -2.22 15.78
N ALA A 320 14.45 -2.89 15.94
CA ALA A 320 14.53 -4.35 16.05
C ALA A 320 13.84 -4.95 17.27
N SER A 321 13.58 -4.14 18.30
CA SER A 321 12.78 -4.56 19.44
C SER A 321 11.34 -4.94 19.05
N TYR A 322 10.84 -4.50 17.88
CA TYR A 322 9.49 -4.84 17.40
C TYR A 322 9.38 -6.27 16.89
N TRP A 323 10.46 -6.87 16.40
CA TRP A 323 10.42 -8.23 15.84
C TRP A 323 11.31 -9.22 16.58
N ASN A 324 12.39 -8.76 17.22
CA ASN A 324 13.28 -9.63 17.97
C ASN A 324 12.83 -9.74 19.43
N THR A 325 12.13 -10.83 19.75
CA THR A 325 11.55 -11.13 21.06
C THR A 325 12.51 -11.85 22.02
N ILE A 326 13.78 -12.06 21.64
CA ILE A 326 14.70 -12.92 22.39
C ILE A 326 14.90 -12.48 23.85
N ALA A 327 14.92 -11.18 24.13
CA ALA A 327 15.12 -10.66 25.49
C ALA A 327 13.95 -11.02 26.41
N ALA A 328 12.72 -10.87 25.91
CA ALA A 328 11.51 -11.22 26.65
C ALA A 328 11.35 -12.74 26.81
N GLU A 329 11.71 -13.50 25.78
CA GLU A 329 11.74 -14.98 25.83
C GLU A 329 12.78 -15.49 26.84
N PHE A 330 13.96 -14.87 26.88
CA PHE A 330 15.01 -15.20 27.83
C PHE A 330 14.58 -14.86 29.26
N GLN A 331 14.03 -13.67 29.50
CA GLN A 331 13.43 -13.30 30.79
C GLN A 331 12.42 -14.35 31.25
N THR A 332 11.47 -14.70 30.38
CA THR A 332 10.42 -15.68 30.69
C THR A 332 11.02 -17.05 31.03
N ALA A 333 12.06 -17.49 30.32
CA ALA A 333 12.74 -18.76 30.58
C ALA A 333 13.41 -18.78 31.97
N LEU A 334 14.06 -17.69 32.36
CA LEU A 334 14.73 -17.53 33.65
C LEU A 334 13.74 -17.48 34.82
N GLU A 335 12.71 -16.65 34.70
CA GLU A 335 11.68 -16.48 35.74
C GLU A 335 10.93 -17.78 36.01
N ARG A 336 10.62 -18.56 34.96
CA ARG A 336 9.99 -19.89 35.10
C ARG A 336 10.84 -20.87 35.91
N ARG A 337 12.16 -20.68 35.96
CA ARG A 337 13.07 -21.48 36.79
C ARG A 337 13.32 -20.89 38.18
N GLY A 338 12.71 -19.75 38.50
CA GLY A 338 12.85 -19.09 39.79
C GLY A 338 14.14 -18.27 39.94
N LEU A 339 14.81 -17.90 38.84
CA LEU A 339 15.94 -16.98 38.88
C LEU A 339 15.46 -15.53 39.07
N VAL A 340 16.21 -14.76 39.85
CA VAL A 340 15.93 -13.33 40.04
C VAL A 340 16.39 -12.56 38.81
N VAL A 341 15.43 -11.96 38.11
CA VAL A 341 15.66 -11.15 36.90
C VAL A 341 15.24 -9.71 37.15
N GLU A 342 16.13 -8.77 36.84
CA GLU A 342 15.86 -7.33 36.84
C GLU A 342 15.92 -6.80 35.41
N THR A 343 14.80 -6.32 34.88
CA THR A 343 14.73 -5.82 33.49
C THR A 343 14.69 -4.29 33.47
N PHE A 344 15.52 -3.68 32.63
CA PHE A 344 15.52 -2.23 32.39
C PHE A 344 15.45 -1.92 30.91
N VAL A 345 14.52 -1.04 30.54
CA VAL A 345 14.43 -0.48 29.18
C VAL A 345 15.21 0.84 29.15
N TYR A 346 16.18 0.96 28.24
CA TYR A 346 16.88 2.21 27.94
C TYR A 346 16.54 2.69 26.53
N SER A 347 16.90 3.93 26.18
CA SER A 347 16.62 4.49 24.85
C SER A 347 17.90 5.02 24.22
N GLY A 348 18.62 4.15 23.53
CA GLY A 348 19.91 4.42 22.86
C GLY A 348 21.11 4.56 23.81
N SER A 349 20.96 5.14 25.01
CA SER A 349 22.04 5.31 25.99
C SER A 349 21.59 4.93 27.41
N LEU A 350 22.45 4.21 28.14
CA LEU A 350 22.23 3.81 29.55
C LEU A 350 22.30 5.01 30.51
N SER A 351 23.12 6.01 30.15
CA SER A 351 23.31 7.25 30.88
C SER A 351 22.21 8.30 30.60
N GLY A 352 21.35 8.05 29.61
CA GLY A 352 20.25 8.95 29.25
C GLY A 352 19.15 8.98 30.32
N ILE A 353 18.46 10.12 30.44
CA ILE A 353 17.24 10.21 31.25
C ILE A 353 16.20 9.30 30.60
N ASN A 354 15.65 8.37 31.38
CA ASN A 354 14.64 7.44 30.88
C ASN A 354 13.36 8.22 30.56
N ARG A 355 13.04 8.38 29.28
CA ARG A 355 11.84 9.13 28.85
C ARG A 355 10.59 8.27 28.78
N THR A 356 10.74 6.95 28.80
CA THR A 356 9.65 6.00 28.59
C THR A 356 8.90 5.65 29.87
N ASP A 357 9.51 5.83 31.04
CA ASP A 357 8.87 5.62 32.34
C ASP A 357 8.77 6.95 33.11
N PRO A 358 7.61 7.64 33.06
CA PRO A 358 7.43 8.91 33.76
C PRO A 358 7.52 8.79 35.29
N TYR A 359 7.52 7.56 35.84
CA TYR A 359 7.54 7.32 37.27
C TYR A 359 8.95 7.02 37.83
N ARG A 360 9.96 6.79 36.97
CA ARG A 360 11.36 6.57 37.39
C ARG A 360 12.22 7.78 37.02
N THR A 361 12.53 8.62 38.02
CA THR A 361 13.35 9.84 37.85
C THR A 361 14.87 9.60 37.74
N GLY A 362 15.32 8.34 37.77
CA GLY A 362 16.73 7.95 37.69
C GLY A 362 17.18 7.51 36.29
N THR A 363 18.48 7.51 36.04
CA THR A 363 19.07 6.90 34.83
C THR A 363 19.22 5.40 35.02
N VAL A 364 19.18 4.62 33.94
CA VAL A 364 19.46 3.17 34.01
C VAL A 364 20.85 2.93 34.57
N ALA A 365 21.83 3.77 34.23
CA ALA A 365 23.16 3.75 34.81
C ALA A 365 23.17 3.83 36.35
N SER A 366 22.41 4.75 36.95
CA SER A 366 22.36 4.87 38.42
C SER A 366 21.72 3.66 39.10
N ALA A 367 20.73 3.04 38.46
CA ALA A 367 20.12 1.81 38.96
C ALA A 367 21.11 0.63 38.89
N LEU A 368 21.89 0.53 37.80
CA LEU A 368 22.93 -0.47 37.65
C LEU A 368 24.03 -0.34 38.71
N GLU A 369 24.50 0.88 38.98
CA GLU A 369 25.46 1.16 40.05
C GLU A 369 24.91 0.73 41.42
N THR A 370 23.64 1.03 41.70
CA THR A 370 22.98 0.65 42.96
C THR A 370 22.88 -0.88 43.12
N ILE A 371 22.55 -1.62 42.05
CA ILE A 371 22.49 -3.09 42.08
C ILE A 371 23.89 -3.68 42.25
N ALA A 372 24.89 -3.10 41.58
CA ALA A 372 26.29 -3.53 41.67
C ALA A 372 26.88 -3.31 43.07
N GLU A 373 26.44 -2.29 43.81
CA GLU A 373 26.86 -2.04 45.20
C GLU A 373 26.14 -2.94 46.22
N GLY A 374 24.90 -3.36 45.93
CA GLY A 374 24.02 -4.01 46.91
C GLY A 374 23.87 -5.54 46.80
N ARG A 375 24.27 -6.17 45.69
CA ARG A 375 24.03 -7.60 45.43
C ARG A 375 25.32 -8.35 45.10
N GLY A 376 25.30 -9.67 45.35
CA GLY A 376 26.37 -10.59 44.97
C GLY A 376 26.54 -10.73 43.45
N TRP A 377 27.19 -11.80 43.01
CA TRP A 377 27.56 -12.02 41.61
C TRP A 377 26.44 -11.72 40.60
N MET A 378 26.76 -10.93 39.57
CA MET A 378 25.80 -10.44 38.57
C MET A 378 26.07 -11.00 37.18
N LEU A 379 25.00 -11.30 36.43
CA LEU A 379 25.06 -11.52 34.99
C LEU A 379 24.31 -10.38 34.29
N THR A 380 25.02 -9.48 33.62
CA THR A 380 24.40 -8.40 32.84
C THR A 380 24.31 -8.81 31.38
N THR A 381 23.12 -8.78 30.81
CA THR A 381 22.86 -9.02 29.39
C THR A 381 22.26 -7.78 28.75
N VAL A 382 22.85 -7.33 27.64
CA VAL A 382 22.42 -6.12 26.93
C VAL A 382 21.89 -6.52 25.56
N PHE A 383 20.64 -6.18 25.26
CA PHE A 383 20.00 -6.41 23.96
C PHE A 383 19.65 -5.08 23.30
N GLY A 384 20.18 -4.80 22.12
CA GLY A 384 19.95 -3.50 21.48
C GLY A 384 20.66 -3.29 20.14
N ASP A 385 20.61 -2.06 19.64
CA ASP A 385 21.52 -1.57 18.59
C ASP A 385 22.78 -1.04 19.28
N LEU A 386 23.79 -1.89 19.43
CA LEU A 386 24.98 -1.63 20.24
C LEU A 386 25.79 -0.43 19.71
N ARG A 387 25.60 -0.07 18.44
CA ARG A 387 26.19 1.12 17.82
C ARG A 387 25.77 2.42 18.47
N ARG A 388 24.63 2.42 19.16
CA ARG A 388 24.08 3.59 19.85
C ARG A 388 24.69 3.81 21.23
N LEU A 389 25.32 2.79 21.80
CA LEU A 389 25.98 2.90 23.09
C LEU A 389 27.11 3.93 23.02
N SER A 390 27.08 4.88 23.94
CA SER A 390 28.13 5.88 24.04
C SER A 390 29.40 5.28 24.66
N ARG A 391 30.54 5.95 24.51
CA ARG A 391 31.77 5.54 25.20
C ARG A 391 31.59 5.47 26.72
N ARG A 392 30.76 6.35 27.29
CA ARG A 392 30.45 6.34 28.73
C ARG A 392 29.66 5.10 29.12
N ASP A 393 28.69 4.70 28.30
CA ASP A 393 27.91 3.48 28.53
C ASP A 393 28.82 2.24 28.44
N ALA A 394 29.73 2.20 27.46
CA ALA A 394 30.73 1.14 27.36
C ALA A 394 31.64 1.09 28.61
N SER A 395 32.12 2.24 29.11
CA SER A 395 32.91 2.29 30.35
C SER A 395 32.14 1.81 31.58
N LEU A 396 30.85 2.15 31.70
CA LEU A 396 29.97 1.65 32.75
C LEU A 396 29.87 0.12 32.69
N LEU A 397 29.60 -0.43 31.49
CA LEU A 397 29.52 -1.87 31.27
C LEU A 397 30.84 -2.59 31.60
N VAL A 398 31.99 -1.96 31.32
CA VAL A 398 33.30 -2.47 31.73
C VAL A 398 33.44 -2.50 33.25
N GLY A 399 33.01 -1.44 33.96
CA GLY A 399 33.00 -1.42 35.42
C GLY A 399 32.14 -2.54 36.03
N LEU A 400 30.98 -2.82 35.42
CA LEU A 400 30.11 -3.93 35.84
C LEU A 400 30.77 -5.32 35.68
N ARG A 401 31.80 -5.45 34.84
CA ARG A 401 32.54 -6.72 34.70
C ARG A 401 33.29 -7.12 35.97
N GLU A 402 33.57 -6.18 36.88
CA GLU A 402 34.18 -6.50 38.17
C GLU A 402 33.22 -7.30 39.07
N GLN A 403 31.91 -7.08 38.92
CA GLN A 403 30.87 -7.76 39.70
C GLN A 403 30.35 -9.04 39.03
N GLY A 404 30.67 -9.26 37.75
CA GLY A 404 30.36 -10.51 37.07
C GLY A 404 30.42 -10.43 35.54
N SER A 405 29.70 -11.30 34.84
CA SER A 405 29.80 -11.41 33.38
C SER A 405 28.90 -10.39 32.70
N VAL A 406 29.41 -9.72 31.66
CA VAL A 406 28.65 -8.78 30.83
C VAL A 406 28.63 -9.29 29.39
N LEU A 407 27.44 -9.57 28.88
CA LEU A 407 27.20 -10.08 27.54
C LEU A 407 26.39 -9.05 26.74
N ALA A 408 26.81 -8.76 25.51
CA ALA A 408 26.11 -7.83 24.63
C ALA A 408 25.60 -8.55 23.38
N PHE A 409 24.33 -8.35 23.07
CA PHE A 409 23.61 -8.96 21.97
C PHE A 409 23.07 -7.87 21.04
N ASP A 410 23.61 -7.80 19.82
CA ASP A 410 23.15 -6.85 18.80
C ASP A 410 21.98 -7.45 18.02
N TYR A 411 20.92 -6.67 17.83
CA TYR A 411 19.76 -7.09 17.06
C TYR A 411 19.99 -7.10 15.53
N ASN A 412 21.05 -6.47 15.06
CA ASN A 412 21.41 -6.45 13.65
C ASN A 412 22.29 -7.66 13.29
N ASP A 413 22.13 -8.13 12.06
CA ASP A 413 22.96 -9.15 11.46
C ASP A 413 24.46 -8.78 11.55
N PRO A 414 25.37 -9.74 11.83
CA PRO A 414 26.81 -9.47 11.90
C PRO A 414 27.40 -8.81 10.66
N ARG A 415 26.85 -9.03 9.46
CA ARG A 415 27.25 -8.35 8.22
C ARG A 415 27.01 -6.85 8.28
N LEU A 416 26.06 -6.43 9.11
CA LEU A 416 25.77 -5.04 9.35
C LEU A 416 26.67 -4.44 10.41
N TRP A 417 27.61 -5.11 11.08
CA TRP A 417 28.43 -4.52 12.15
C TRP A 417 29.51 -3.54 11.64
N ASP A 418 29.96 -2.62 12.50
CA ASP A 418 31.00 -1.60 12.22
C ASP A 418 32.06 -1.52 13.34
N SER A 419 33.01 -0.60 13.20
CA SER A 419 34.10 -0.35 14.16
C SER A 419 33.66 -0.06 15.60
N ARG A 420 32.39 0.28 15.85
CA ARG A 420 31.86 0.44 17.22
C ARG A 420 31.69 -0.90 17.92
N HIS A 421 31.41 -1.96 17.18
CA HIS A 421 31.37 -3.32 17.70
C HIS A 421 32.77 -3.80 18.08
N GLU A 422 33.76 -3.48 17.27
CA GLU A 422 35.18 -3.74 17.55
C GLU A 422 35.63 -3.05 18.86
N MET A 423 35.14 -1.83 19.13
CA MET A 423 35.40 -1.16 20.41
C MET A 423 34.88 -1.98 21.59
N LEU A 424 33.66 -2.53 21.53
CA LEU A 424 33.11 -3.37 22.61
C LEU A 424 33.91 -4.65 22.77
N GLU A 425 34.29 -5.28 21.66
CA GLU A 425 35.12 -6.49 21.67
C GLU A 425 36.49 -6.24 22.30
N ASN A 426 37.13 -5.11 21.96
CA ASN A 426 38.41 -4.68 22.54
C ASN A 426 38.31 -4.39 24.05
N LEU A 427 37.13 -3.99 24.53
CA LEU A 427 36.82 -3.85 25.96
C LEU A 427 36.45 -5.19 26.63
N GLY A 428 36.54 -6.30 25.89
CA GLY A 428 36.22 -7.65 26.32
C GLY A 428 34.72 -7.89 26.57
N ILE A 429 33.86 -7.04 25.99
CA ILE A 429 32.42 -7.23 25.92
C ILE A 429 32.15 -7.71 24.49
N GLY A 430 32.27 -9.02 24.26
CA GLY A 430 32.07 -9.59 22.93
C GLY A 430 30.66 -9.31 22.43
N PRO A 431 30.47 -8.58 21.30
CA PRO A 431 29.16 -8.45 20.69
C PRO A 431 28.77 -9.79 20.07
N HIS A 432 27.56 -10.25 20.37
CA HIS A 432 26.98 -11.47 19.83
C HIS A 432 25.72 -11.11 19.03
N PRO A 433 25.37 -11.86 17.97
CA PRO A 433 24.06 -11.67 17.34
C PRO A 433 22.97 -12.07 18.35
N ALA A 434 21.87 -11.32 18.39
CA ALA A 434 20.72 -11.59 19.26
C ALA A 434 19.87 -12.78 18.76
N THR A 435 20.48 -13.97 18.71
CA THR A 435 19.85 -15.25 18.33
C THR A 435 19.97 -16.27 19.45
N GLY A 436 19.05 -17.22 19.53
CA GLY A 436 19.07 -18.28 20.55
C GLY A 436 20.40 -19.04 20.61
N PRO A 437 20.93 -19.56 19.50
CA PRO A 437 22.22 -20.27 19.49
C PRO A 437 23.40 -19.41 19.93
N ALA A 438 23.40 -18.10 19.63
CA ALA A 438 24.44 -17.18 20.06
C ALA A 438 24.33 -16.87 21.56
N LEU A 439 23.11 -16.70 22.09
CA LEU A 439 22.86 -16.57 23.53
C LEU A 439 23.37 -17.79 24.30
N ARG A 440 23.06 -19.01 23.83
CA ARG A 440 23.57 -20.25 24.41
C ARG A 440 25.10 -20.29 24.42
N ARG A 441 25.75 -19.97 23.29
CA ARG A 441 27.22 -19.95 23.18
C ARG A 441 27.87 -18.90 24.08
N ALA A 442 27.31 -17.70 24.12
CA ALA A 442 27.80 -16.61 24.96
C ALA A 442 27.70 -16.96 26.45
N LEU A 443 26.58 -17.53 26.89
CA LEU A 443 26.41 -18.03 28.25
C LEU A 443 27.35 -19.21 28.56
N ALA A 444 27.48 -20.17 27.66
CA ALA A 444 28.42 -21.28 27.84
C ALA A 444 29.86 -20.77 28.01
N SER A 445 30.26 -19.74 27.25
CA SER A 445 31.59 -19.12 27.38
C SER A 445 31.77 -18.37 28.70
N ALA A 446 30.71 -17.73 29.22
CA ALA A 446 30.75 -16.98 30.47
C ALA A 446 30.80 -17.88 31.72
N PHE A 447 30.24 -19.09 31.65
CA PHE A 447 30.14 -20.02 32.79
C PHE A 447 31.09 -21.22 32.70
N ALA A 448 31.65 -21.52 31.52
CA ALA A 448 32.60 -22.61 31.29
C ALA A 448 33.71 -22.21 30.28
N PRO A 449 34.62 -21.28 30.66
CA PRO A 449 35.61 -20.71 29.75
C PRO A 449 36.59 -21.74 29.16
N ASP A 450 36.91 -22.81 29.89
CA ASP A 450 37.88 -23.84 29.47
C ASP A 450 37.39 -24.73 28.30
N ARG A 451 36.11 -24.65 27.94
CA ARG A 451 35.49 -25.45 26.86
C ARG A 451 35.13 -24.63 25.62
N ALA A 452 35.37 -23.32 25.62
CA ALA A 452 34.92 -22.44 24.54
C ALA A 452 35.89 -22.48 23.34
N ALA A 453 35.44 -23.08 22.24
CA ALA A 453 36.08 -22.97 20.93
C ALA A 453 36.09 -21.51 20.45
N THR A 454 37.18 -21.17 19.77
CA THR A 454 37.62 -19.91 19.16
C THR A 454 36.51 -18.93 18.75
N ARG A 455 36.69 -17.65 19.13
CA ARG A 455 35.87 -16.52 18.68
C ARG A 455 35.82 -16.49 17.15
N GLN A 456 34.61 -16.46 16.59
CA GLN A 456 34.40 -16.09 15.19
C GLN A 456 33.44 -14.90 15.13
N ALA A 457 33.97 -13.74 14.73
CA ALA A 457 33.54 -12.99 13.56
C ALA A 457 34.49 -11.80 13.41
N GLY A 458 35.32 -11.79 12.35
CA GLY A 458 36.02 -10.57 11.99
C GLY A 458 34.98 -9.51 11.59
N VAL A 459 35.07 -8.31 12.15
CA VAL A 459 34.21 -7.19 11.77
C VAL A 459 34.51 -6.82 10.32
N PRO A 460 33.55 -6.89 9.38
CA PRO A 460 33.78 -6.46 8.01
C PRO A 460 34.07 -4.95 7.97
N GLN A 461 35.17 -4.55 7.32
CA GLN A 461 35.73 -3.19 7.42
C GLN A 461 35.06 -2.11 6.55
N VAL A 462 34.01 -2.40 5.77
CA VAL A 462 33.48 -1.41 4.81
C VAL A 462 31.96 -1.37 4.82
N ALA A 463 31.40 -0.18 5.10
CA ALA A 463 29.99 0.14 4.91
C ALA A 463 29.68 0.26 3.40
N VAL A 464 29.56 -0.88 2.72
CA VAL A 464 29.03 -0.96 1.35
C VAL A 464 27.50 -0.86 1.42
N ALA A 465 26.87 -0.30 0.39
CA ALA A 465 25.41 -0.25 0.31
C ALA A 465 24.81 -1.66 0.41
N VAL A 466 24.05 -1.93 1.47
CA VAL A 466 23.53 -3.28 1.83
C VAL A 466 22.90 -4.02 0.65
N PHE A 467 22.17 -3.29 -0.20
CA PHE A 467 21.49 -3.86 -1.38
C PHE A 467 22.44 -4.49 -2.39
N GLU A 468 23.58 -3.87 -2.68
CA GLU A 468 24.56 -4.39 -3.66
C GLU A 468 25.34 -5.60 -3.13
N THR A 469 25.34 -5.78 -1.80
CA THR A 469 26.00 -6.89 -1.12
C THR A 469 25.08 -8.06 -0.79
N LEU A 470 23.78 -7.95 -1.07
CA LEU A 470 22.86 -9.08 -0.84
C LEU A 470 23.23 -10.24 -1.76
N SER A 471 23.38 -11.43 -1.18
CA SER A 471 23.48 -12.64 -2.00
C SER A 471 22.17 -12.90 -2.74
N GLU A 472 22.23 -13.66 -3.83
CA GLU A 472 21.08 -13.94 -4.68
C GLU A 472 19.86 -14.48 -3.90
N PRO A 473 20.00 -15.42 -2.95
CA PRO A 473 18.88 -15.88 -2.12
C PRO A 473 18.24 -14.76 -1.29
N HIS A 474 19.05 -13.86 -0.71
CA HIS A 474 18.53 -12.73 0.07
C HIS A 474 17.79 -11.73 -0.82
N ALA A 475 18.28 -11.50 -2.04
CA ALA A 475 17.62 -10.62 -2.98
C ALA A 475 16.29 -11.20 -3.48
N GLN A 476 16.23 -12.52 -3.73
CA GLN A 476 14.99 -13.20 -4.09
C GLN A 476 13.98 -13.16 -2.95
N TRP A 477 14.41 -13.43 -1.72
CA TRP A 477 13.55 -13.33 -0.55
C TRP A 477 13.05 -11.88 -0.31
N ALA A 478 13.92 -10.88 -0.47
CA ALA A 478 13.54 -9.47 -0.38
C ALA A 478 12.52 -9.09 -1.47
N SER A 479 12.67 -9.65 -2.67
CA SER A 479 11.73 -9.52 -3.79
C SER A 479 10.36 -10.11 -3.46
N SER A 480 10.32 -11.32 -2.88
CA SER A 480 9.08 -11.94 -2.39
C SER A 480 8.42 -11.10 -1.28
N CYS A 481 9.21 -10.53 -0.37
CA CYS A 481 8.71 -9.61 0.65
C CYS A 481 8.16 -8.29 0.06
N ALA A 482 8.64 -7.83 -1.10
CA ALA A 482 8.16 -6.61 -1.74
C ALA A 482 6.79 -6.77 -2.44
N MET A 483 6.34 -8.02 -2.66
CA MET A 483 5.02 -8.31 -3.22
C MET A 483 3.89 -7.92 -2.26
N VAL A 484 4.11 -8.04 -0.94
CA VAL A 484 3.13 -7.68 0.10
C VAL A 484 3.68 -6.49 0.89
N GLU A 485 2.98 -5.37 0.91
CA GLU A 485 3.38 -4.20 1.69
C GLU A 485 2.21 -3.66 2.54
N PRO A 486 2.40 -3.42 3.84
CA PRO A 486 3.59 -3.71 4.66
C PRO A 486 3.82 -5.21 4.87
N VAL A 487 5.08 -5.65 4.92
CA VAL A 487 5.41 -7.04 5.25
C VAL A 487 5.61 -7.19 6.76
N SER A 488 4.84 -8.07 7.38
CA SER A 488 5.03 -8.42 8.80
C SER A 488 6.30 -9.26 8.97
N PHE A 489 6.92 -9.25 10.15
CA PHE A 489 8.07 -10.12 10.43
C PHE A 489 7.71 -11.60 10.29
N ALA A 490 6.53 -12.01 10.78
CA ALA A 490 6.09 -13.40 10.69
C ALA A 490 5.90 -13.85 9.24
N LEU A 491 5.33 -13.00 8.39
CA LEU A 491 5.19 -13.28 6.96
C LEU A 491 6.56 -13.35 6.27
N ALA A 492 7.45 -12.39 6.56
CA ALA A 492 8.80 -12.40 6.01
C ALA A 492 9.57 -13.68 6.39
N GLU A 493 9.43 -14.17 7.62
CA GLU A 493 10.04 -15.42 8.09
C GLU A 493 9.43 -16.66 7.42
N ARG A 494 8.11 -16.70 7.20
CA ARG A 494 7.49 -17.77 6.41
C ARG A 494 7.98 -17.78 4.97
N LEU A 495 8.08 -16.60 4.34
CA LEU A 495 8.65 -16.45 3.00
C LEU A 495 10.13 -16.86 2.99
N ARG A 496 10.89 -16.56 4.04
CA ARG A 496 12.30 -17.00 4.19
C ARG A 496 12.38 -18.53 4.22
N GLY A 497 11.43 -19.20 4.88
CA GLY A 497 11.33 -20.66 4.90
C GLY A 497 11.12 -21.32 3.53
N ALA A 498 10.63 -20.57 2.53
CA ALA A 498 10.57 -21.04 1.14
C ALA A 498 11.95 -21.08 0.45
N HIS A 499 12.98 -20.49 1.08
CA HIS A 499 14.37 -20.51 0.62
C HIS A 499 15.23 -21.39 1.56
N PRO A 500 15.53 -22.65 1.18
CA PRO A 500 16.27 -23.58 2.03
C PRO A 500 17.65 -23.03 2.46
N GLU A 501 18.31 -22.31 1.56
CA GLU A 501 19.62 -21.69 1.80
C GLU A 501 19.59 -20.63 2.92
N LEU A 502 18.44 -19.97 3.10
CA LEU A 502 18.25 -18.98 4.14
C LEU A 502 17.79 -19.60 5.46
N SER A 503 17.53 -20.90 5.54
CA SER A 503 16.90 -21.54 6.71
C SER A 503 17.87 -21.84 7.86
N GLY A 504 19.17 -21.57 7.70
CA GLY A 504 20.21 -21.87 8.70
C GLY A 504 20.18 -20.99 9.95
N GLU A 505 20.83 -21.45 11.03
CA GLU A 505 20.93 -20.71 12.31
C GLU A 505 21.60 -19.34 12.20
N GLY A 506 22.50 -19.16 11.23
CA GLY A 506 23.19 -17.90 10.96
C GLY A 506 22.28 -16.83 10.35
N GLU A 507 21.16 -17.22 9.76
CA GLU A 507 20.25 -16.36 9.03
C GLU A 507 19.03 -15.92 9.86
N GLY A 508 19.03 -16.23 11.17
CA GLY A 508 17.95 -15.84 12.08
C GLY A 508 17.79 -14.31 12.26
N LEU A 509 18.76 -13.51 11.80
CA LEU A 509 18.69 -12.04 11.79
C LEU A 509 18.56 -11.46 10.38
N ALA A 510 18.29 -12.27 9.35
CA ALA A 510 18.20 -11.82 7.96
C ALA A 510 17.19 -10.66 7.78
N PHE A 511 16.13 -10.60 8.59
CA PHE A 511 15.16 -9.50 8.56
C PHE A 511 15.78 -8.14 8.87
N SER A 512 16.85 -8.08 9.66
CA SER A 512 17.59 -6.83 9.88
C SER A 512 18.31 -6.34 8.61
N LEU A 513 18.74 -7.24 7.72
CA LEU A 513 19.29 -6.87 6.40
C LEU A 513 18.19 -6.24 5.53
N LEU A 514 17.01 -6.85 5.52
CA LEU A 514 15.84 -6.35 4.80
C LEU A 514 15.42 -4.96 5.32
N ALA A 515 15.36 -4.79 6.64
CA ALA A 515 15.03 -3.52 7.29
C ALA A 515 16.06 -2.40 7.05
N ARG A 516 17.28 -2.76 6.62
CA ARG A 516 18.37 -1.81 6.30
C ARG A 516 18.53 -1.52 4.81
N LEU A 517 17.64 -2.04 3.97
CA LEU A 517 17.63 -1.66 2.56
C LEU A 517 17.36 -0.15 2.38
N PRO A 518 18.04 0.53 1.43
CA PRO A 518 17.85 1.96 1.19
C PRO A 518 16.38 2.34 1.02
N GLY A 519 15.93 3.34 1.79
CA GLY A 519 14.55 3.82 1.75
C GLY A 519 13.52 2.89 2.40
N SER A 520 13.94 1.88 3.18
CA SER A 520 13.02 1.05 3.96
C SER A 520 12.74 1.67 5.32
N TRP A 521 11.52 1.50 5.84
CA TRP A 521 11.15 1.95 7.18
C TRP A 521 10.12 1.01 7.80
N ILE A 522 10.07 1.00 9.12
CA ILE A 522 9.16 0.12 9.89
C ILE A 522 8.01 0.95 10.42
N GLY A 523 6.81 0.61 9.96
CA GLY A 523 5.56 1.17 10.44
C GLY A 523 4.89 0.26 11.49
N PRO A 524 3.73 0.68 12.02
CA PRO A 524 2.98 -0.09 13.03
C PRO A 524 2.49 -1.46 12.52
N GLU A 525 2.38 -1.63 11.22
CA GLU A 525 1.93 -2.88 10.59
C GLU A 525 3.09 -3.74 10.04
N GLY A 526 4.33 -3.25 10.05
CA GLY A 526 5.47 -3.99 9.53
C GLY A 526 6.41 -3.14 8.67
N LEU A 527 7.27 -3.82 7.92
CA LEU A 527 8.29 -3.20 7.09
C LEU A 527 7.69 -2.69 5.77
N ARG A 528 8.09 -1.49 5.38
CA ARG A 528 7.71 -0.80 4.15
C ARG A 528 8.95 -0.41 3.36
N PHE A 529 8.79 -0.27 2.06
CA PHE A 529 9.87 0.06 1.12
C PHE A 529 9.56 1.38 0.42
N SER A 530 10.59 2.17 0.13
CA SER A 530 10.42 3.33 -0.76
C SER A 530 9.95 2.85 -2.13
N ALA A 531 9.18 3.68 -2.83
CA ALA A 531 8.68 3.35 -4.16
C ALA A 531 9.82 2.90 -5.10
N GLU A 532 10.98 3.57 -5.02
CA GLU A 532 12.15 3.21 -5.82
C GLU A 532 12.70 1.82 -5.46
N MET A 533 12.88 1.52 -4.17
CA MET A 533 13.42 0.24 -3.71
C MET A 533 12.44 -0.90 -4.02
N ARG A 534 11.15 -0.69 -3.74
CA ARG A 534 10.11 -1.66 -4.03
C ARG A 534 10.09 -2.02 -5.51
N ARG A 535 10.17 -1.03 -6.40
CA ARG A 535 10.22 -1.28 -7.85
C ARG A 535 11.45 -2.10 -8.24
N ARG A 536 12.63 -1.78 -7.71
CA ARG A 536 13.86 -2.56 -7.97
C ARG A 536 13.70 -4.01 -7.53
N LEU A 537 13.11 -4.25 -6.35
CA LEU A 537 12.83 -5.59 -5.86
C LEU A 537 11.80 -6.33 -6.74
N LEU A 538 10.68 -5.69 -7.07
CA LEU A 538 9.63 -6.27 -7.92
C LEU A 538 10.10 -6.56 -9.35
N SER A 539 10.99 -5.74 -9.93
CA SER A 539 11.58 -6.03 -11.24
C SER A 539 12.44 -7.30 -11.25
N ARG A 540 12.97 -7.73 -10.10
CA ARG A 540 13.64 -9.03 -9.96
C ARG A 540 12.63 -10.17 -9.81
N SER A 541 11.49 -9.91 -9.15
CA SER A 541 10.41 -10.90 -8.98
C SER A 541 9.85 -11.36 -10.33
N SER A 542 9.69 -10.44 -11.27
CA SER A 542 9.17 -10.74 -12.60
C SER A 542 10.12 -11.60 -13.45
N ALA A 543 11.43 -11.57 -13.14
CA ALA A 543 12.45 -12.41 -13.77
C ALA A 543 12.60 -13.80 -13.12
N THR A 544 11.88 -14.06 -12.02
CA THR A 544 11.99 -15.32 -11.26
C THR A 544 11.24 -16.47 -11.99
N PRO A 545 11.77 -17.72 -12.00
CA PRO A 545 11.08 -18.85 -12.63
C PRO A 545 9.67 -19.10 -12.06
N ARG A 546 8.73 -19.55 -12.92
CA ARG A 546 7.32 -19.77 -12.55
C ARG A 546 7.15 -20.70 -11.35
N ASP A 547 7.93 -21.76 -11.28
CA ASP A 547 7.81 -22.77 -10.22
C ASP A 547 8.10 -22.16 -8.84
N GLN A 548 9.05 -21.22 -8.77
CA GLN A 548 9.36 -20.46 -7.56
C GLN A 548 8.26 -19.43 -7.26
N GLN A 549 7.71 -18.77 -8.27
CA GLN A 549 6.56 -17.88 -8.10
C GLN A 549 5.34 -18.62 -7.51
N PHE A 550 5.06 -19.85 -7.95
CA PHE A 550 4.01 -20.69 -7.37
C PHE A 550 4.32 -21.14 -5.94
N ALA A 551 5.58 -21.43 -5.63
CA ALA A 551 5.99 -21.73 -4.26
C ALA A 551 5.73 -20.55 -3.30
N PHE A 552 5.96 -19.31 -3.76
CA PHE A 552 5.63 -18.10 -3.00
C PHE A 552 4.13 -17.90 -2.86
N LEU A 553 3.37 -18.08 -3.94
CA LEU A 553 1.90 -18.01 -3.89
C LEU A 553 1.31 -18.97 -2.87
N ARG A 554 1.86 -20.19 -2.75
CA ARG A 554 1.39 -21.14 -1.73
C ARG A 554 1.60 -20.61 -0.31
N VAL A 555 2.78 -20.05 -0.01
CA VAL A 555 3.06 -19.46 1.31
C VAL A 555 2.17 -18.25 1.58
N LEU A 556 1.86 -17.45 0.55
CA LEU A 556 0.94 -16.33 0.64
C LEU A 556 -0.50 -16.81 0.89
N ASP A 557 -1.02 -17.73 0.10
CA ASP A 557 -2.36 -18.30 0.25
C ASP A 557 -2.55 -18.88 1.67
N GLU A 558 -1.57 -19.62 2.18
CA GLU A 558 -1.56 -20.12 3.57
C GLU A 558 -1.51 -19.02 4.64
N ALA A 559 -0.84 -17.89 4.35
CA ALA A 559 -0.73 -16.77 5.28
C ALA A 559 -1.98 -15.89 5.31
N PHE A 560 -2.68 -15.75 4.18
CA PHE A 560 -3.96 -15.04 4.08
C PHE A 560 -5.11 -15.81 4.71
N GLY A 561 -5.11 -17.15 4.62
CA GLY A 561 -6.13 -17.99 5.24
C GLY A 561 -7.52 -17.80 4.63
N GLU A 562 -8.57 -18.00 5.45
CA GLU A 562 -9.95 -17.77 5.04
C GLU A 562 -10.31 -16.28 5.05
N GLU A 563 -11.22 -15.89 4.15
CA GLU A 563 -11.70 -14.51 4.04
C GLU A 563 -12.49 -14.09 5.31
N PRO A 564 -12.23 -12.90 5.87
CA PRO A 564 -12.99 -12.39 7.02
C PRO A 564 -14.48 -12.22 6.72
N THR A 565 -15.35 -12.47 7.70
CA THR A 565 -16.81 -12.32 7.54
C THR A 565 -17.29 -10.87 7.44
N SER A 566 -16.51 -9.91 7.93
CA SER A 566 -16.85 -8.48 7.90
C SER A 566 -16.57 -7.89 6.53
N ILE A 567 -17.53 -7.18 5.95
CA ILE A 567 -17.43 -6.59 4.59
C ILE A 567 -16.18 -5.72 4.44
N THR A 568 -15.91 -4.82 5.38
CA THR A 568 -14.74 -3.92 5.28
C THR A 568 -13.42 -4.66 5.48
N ALA A 569 -13.40 -5.70 6.30
CA ALA A 569 -12.22 -6.54 6.52
C ALA A 569 -11.95 -7.45 5.33
N ALA A 570 -13.02 -8.01 4.74
CA ALA A 570 -13.01 -8.79 3.51
C ALA A 570 -12.44 -7.99 2.34
N GLU A 571 -12.92 -6.77 2.12
CA GLU A 571 -12.42 -5.89 1.05
C GLU A 571 -10.94 -5.53 1.23
N LEU A 572 -10.50 -5.22 2.46
CA LEU A 572 -9.08 -4.97 2.74
C LEU A 572 -8.22 -6.23 2.55
N TRP A 573 -8.77 -7.40 2.88
CA TRP A 573 -8.14 -8.70 2.67
C TRP A 573 -7.97 -8.98 1.17
N ARG A 574 -9.05 -8.84 0.38
CA ARG A 574 -9.06 -9.01 -1.08
C ARG A 574 -8.08 -8.05 -1.73
N TYR A 575 -8.05 -6.79 -1.28
CA TYR A 575 -7.13 -5.77 -1.79
C TYR A 575 -5.68 -6.17 -1.61
N THR A 576 -5.34 -6.58 -0.39
CA THR A 576 -3.96 -6.94 -0.05
C THR A 576 -3.54 -8.21 -0.77
N ARG A 577 -4.47 -9.18 -0.94
CA ARG A 577 -4.24 -10.39 -1.72
C ARG A 577 -4.00 -10.09 -3.19
N ALA A 578 -4.88 -9.28 -3.80
CA ALA A 578 -4.78 -8.90 -5.19
C ALA A 578 -3.49 -8.10 -5.49
N GLN A 579 -3.05 -7.23 -4.58
CA GLN A 579 -1.74 -6.59 -4.68
C GLN A 579 -0.59 -7.60 -4.78
N ALA A 580 -0.63 -8.67 -3.99
CA ALA A 580 0.40 -9.70 -3.97
C ALA A 580 0.36 -10.56 -5.26
N GLU A 581 -0.85 -10.88 -5.73
CA GLU A 581 -1.07 -11.72 -6.90
C GLU A 581 -0.74 -11.02 -8.24
N LEU A 582 -0.67 -9.69 -8.25
CA LEU A 582 -0.37 -8.87 -9.44
C LEU A 582 0.96 -9.26 -10.13
N PHE A 583 1.95 -9.74 -9.36
CA PHE A 583 3.29 -10.09 -9.85
C PHE A 583 3.47 -11.58 -10.09
N THR A 584 2.37 -12.31 -10.22
CA THR A 584 2.32 -13.77 -10.30
C THR A 584 1.51 -14.20 -11.52
N PRO A 585 1.45 -15.51 -11.85
CA PRO A 585 0.60 -15.99 -12.93
C PRO A 585 -0.90 -15.65 -12.79
N ARG A 586 -1.38 -15.28 -11.59
CA ARG A 586 -2.77 -14.84 -11.34
C ARG A 586 -3.03 -13.35 -11.62
N GLN A 587 -2.12 -12.66 -12.31
CA GLN A 587 -2.19 -11.22 -12.56
C GLN A 587 -3.55 -10.72 -13.11
N VAL A 588 -4.18 -11.46 -14.02
CA VAL A 588 -5.47 -11.05 -14.62
C VAL A 588 -6.57 -10.98 -13.57
N ARG A 589 -6.70 -12.04 -12.76
CA ARG A 589 -7.66 -12.09 -11.64
C ARG A 589 -7.36 -11.00 -10.61
N ALA A 590 -6.09 -10.80 -10.28
CA ALA A 590 -5.66 -9.76 -9.35
C ALA A 590 -6.02 -8.34 -9.83
N LEU A 591 -5.87 -8.06 -11.13
CA LEU A 591 -6.29 -6.79 -11.72
C LEU A 591 -7.80 -6.59 -11.65
N GLN A 592 -8.56 -7.66 -11.85
CA GLN A 592 -10.02 -7.65 -11.74
C GLN A 592 -10.45 -7.42 -10.29
N ASP A 593 -9.91 -8.17 -9.33
CA ASP A 593 -10.17 -7.97 -7.90
C ASP A 593 -9.85 -6.52 -7.47
N LEU A 594 -8.72 -5.95 -7.93
CA LEU A 594 -8.37 -4.55 -7.66
C LEU A 594 -9.35 -3.55 -8.29
N ALA A 595 -9.87 -3.84 -9.49
CA ALA A 595 -10.88 -3.02 -10.14
C ALA A 595 -12.21 -3.07 -9.38
N ASP A 596 -12.64 -4.25 -8.94
CA ASP A 596 -13.87 -4.49 -8.17
C ASP A 596 -13.82 -3.73 -6.83
N ILE A 597 -12.69 -3.79 -6.14
CA ILE A 597 -12.48 -3.11 -4.85
C ILE A 597 -12.47 -1.59 -5.03
N LYS A 598 -11.83 -1.09 -6.10
CA LYS A 598 -11.86 0.35 -6.44
C LYS A 598 -13.29 0.81 -6.68
N ALA A 599 -14.05 0.04 -7.46
CA ALA A 599 -15.45 0.31 -7.77
C ALA A 599 -16.35 0.24 -6.52
N GLY A 600 -16.00 -0.59 -5.53
CA GLY A 600 -16.69 -0.68 -4.25
C GLY A 600 -16.59 0.57 -3.37
N GLY A 601 -15.61 1.46 -3.60
CA GLY A 601 -15.47 2.74 -2.90
C GLY A 601 -15.17 2.63 -1.40
N LEU A 602 -14.88 1.42 -0.90
CA LEU A 602 -14.59 1.14 0.51
C LEU A 602 -13.12 1.40 0.87
N ILE A 603 -12.26 1.52 -0.15
CA ILE A 603 -10.84 1.89 0.00
C ILE A 603 -10.62 3.30 -0.55
N ASP A 604 -9.86 4.10 0.20
CA ASP A 604 -9.47 5.46 -0.19
C ASP A 604 -8.83 5.47 -1.59
N GLU A 605 -9.46 6.19 -2.52
CA GLU A 605 -8.97 6.37 -3.90
C GLU A 605 -7.51 6.80 -3.94
N ARG A 606 -7.05 7.60 -2.97
CA ARG A 606 -5.65 8.05 -2.91
C ARG A 606 -4.67 6.90 -2.67
N LYS A 607 -5.06 5.87 -1.90
CA LYS A 607 -4.23 4.68 -1.67
C LYS A 607 -4.18 3.81 -2.91
N PHE A 608 -5.29 3.72 -3.64
CA PHE A 608 -5.33 3.06 -4.93
C PHE A 608 -4.48 3.79 -5.96
N ASP A 609 -4.61 5.12 -6.05
CA ASP A 609 -3.82 5.95 -6.95
C ASP A 609 -2.34 5.96 -6.58
N ASP A 610 -1.99 5.90 -5.29
CA ASP A 610 -0.62 5.71 -4.81
C ASP A 610 -0.07 4.34 -5.21
N LEU A 611 -0.85 3.25 -5.09
CA LEU A 611 -0.47 1.94 -5.62
C LEU A 611 -0.20 2.03 -7.13
N VAL A 612 -1.14 2.59 -7.90
CA VAL A 612 -1.01 2.77 -9.35
C VAL A 612 0.20 3.63 -9.71
N GLN A 613 0.43 4.74 -8.99
CA GLN A 613 1.59 5.62 -9.17
C GLN A 613 2.90 4.91 -8.85
N ARG A 614 2.95 4.08 -7.81
CA ARG A 614 4.13 3.29 -7.44
C ARG A 614 4.46 2.20 -8.44
N LEU A 615 3.49 1.76 -9.23
CA LEU A 615 3.69 0.84 -10.36
C LEU A 615 4.24 1.55 -11.62
N ARG A 616 4.37 2.89 -11.64
CA ARG A 616 4.86 3.68 -12.80
C ARG A 616 6.39 3.80 -12.85
N GLN A 617 6.94 3.99 -14.06
CA GLN A 617 8.33 4.46 -14.23
C GLN A 617 8.45 5.96 -13.88
N PRO A 618 9.60 6.45 -13.38
CA PRO A 618 9.78 7.86 -13.07
C PRO A 618 9.88 8.65 -14.38
N GLY A 619 9.04 9.68 -14.55
CA GLY A 619 9.13 10.64 -15.66
C GLY A 619 8.02 10.54 -16.72
N GLU A 620 7.09 9.57 -16.63
CA GLU A 620 5.94 9.47 -17.53
C GLU A 620 4.69 10.18 -16.99
N SER A 621 3.82 10.62 -17.90
CA SER A 621 2.64 11.43 -17.59
C SER A 621 1.60 10.67 -16.77
N THR A 622 0.71 11.40 -16.07
CA THR A 622 -0.30 10.83 -15.17
C THR A 622 -1.29 9.85 -15.80
N GLU A 623 -1.31 9.78 -17.13
CA GLU A 623 -2.30 9.05 -17.94
C GLU A 623 -1.79 7.70 -18.46
N GLN A 624 -0.51 7.36 -18.26
CA GLN A 624 0.09 6.10 -18.76
C GLN A 624 0.93 5.42 -17.66
N GLY A 625 0.66 4.15 -17.39
CA GLY A 625 1.47 3.32 -16.51
C GLY A 625 2.36 2.38 -17.33
N THR A 626 3.67 2.46 -17.15
CA THR A 626 4.62 1.48 -17.69
C THR A 626 5.11 0.58 -16.57
N MET A 627 4.79 -0.70 -16.68
CA MET A 627 5.40 -1.76 -15.86
C MET A 627 6.15 -2.71 -16.80
N LEU A 628 7.39 -3.08 -16.44
CA LEU A 628 8.13 -4.11 -17.17
C LEU A 628 7.55 -5.48 -16.77
N LEU A 629 6.58 -5.96 -17.55
CA LEU A 629 6.03 -7.31 -17.42
C LEU A 629 6.84 -8.29 -18.29
N PRO A 630 6.97 -9.56 -17.89
CA PRO A 630 7.66 -10.56 -18.70
C PRO A 630 6.95 -10.74 -20.06
N GLN A 631 7.75 -10.76 -21.13
CA GLN A 631 7.41 -10.49 -22.53
C GLN A 631 6.49 -11.52 -23.25
N ARG A 632 5.64 -12.27 -22.54
CA ARG A 632 4.80 -13.33 -23.16
C ARG A 632 3.34 -13.38 -22.72
N SER A 633 2.72 -12.23 -22.51
CA SER A 633 1.25 -12.13 -22.56
C SER A 633 0.84 -11.31 -23.78
N SER A 634 0.84 -11.94 -24.96
CA SER A 634 0.17 -11.42 -26.16
C SER A 634 -1.28 -10.99 -25.87
N ARG A 635 -1.92 -11.59 -24.85
CA ARG A 635 -3.24 -11.23 -24.32
C ARG A 635 -3.33 -9.84 -23.64
N VAL A 636 -2.25 -9.32 -23.03
CA VAL A 636 -2.27 -7.98 -22.38
C VAL A 636 -2.04 -6.88 -23.42
N LEU A 637 -1.24 -7.14 -24.46
CA LEU A 637 -1.12 -6.23 -25.62
C LEU A 637 -2.44 -6.12 -26.40
N ALA A 638 -3.21 -7.21 -26.50
CA ALA A 638 -4.55 -7.20 -27.09
C ALA A 638 -5.58 -6.39 -26.28
N LEU A 639 -5.40 -6.27 -24.96
CA LEU A 639 -6.21 -5.41 -24.07
C LEU A 639 -5.83 -3.91 -24.18
N ALA A 640 -4.66 -3.58 -24.74
CA ALA A 640 -4.10 -2.21 -24.74
C ALA A 640 -4.39 -1.38 -26.01
N GLY A 641 -4.91 -1.98 -27.09
CA GLY A 641 -5.52 -1.28 -28.23
C GLY A 641 -4.63 -0.31 -29.01
N ARG A 642 -3.98 -0.81 -30.08
CA ARG A 642 -3.92 -0.16 -31.41
C ARG A 642 -3.83 -1.26 -32.47
N PRO A 643 -4.81 -1.39 -33.39
CA PRO A 643 -4.88 -2.52 -34.33
C PRO A 643 -3.90 -2.46 -35.52
N ASP A 644 -3.04 -1.44 -35.68
CA ASP A 644 -2.39 -1.20 -36.98
C ASP A 644 -0.86 -1.39 -37.03
N THR A 645 -0.23 -2.03 -36.04
CA THR A 645 1.21 -2.35 -36.12
C THR A 645 1.52 -3.67 -35.45
N GLU A 646 1.39 -4.76 -36.18
CA GLU A 646 2.15 -5.98 -35.89
C GLU A 646 3.62 -5.71 -36.25
N PRO A 647 4.57 -5.73 -35.30
CA PRO A 647 5.98 -5.76 -35.64
C PRO A 647 6.30 -7.11 -36.26
N GLU A 648 6.82 -7.13 -37.49
CA GLU A 648 7.39 -8.34 -38.08
C GLU A 648 8.42 -8.95 -37.11
N PRO A 649 8.33 -10.26 -36.82
CA PRO A 649 9.30 -10.92 -35.95
C PRO A 649 10.64 -11.00 -36.68
N ASP A 650 11.57 -10.11 -36.32
CA ASP A 650 12.92 -10.11 -36.84
C ASP A 650 13.69 -11.31 -36.25
N GLU A 651 13.77 -12.39 -37.03
CA GLU A 651 14.16 -13.75 -36.64
C GLU A 651 15.63 -13.90 -36.15
N LYS A 652 16.38 -12.79 -36.02
CA LYS A 652 17.83 -12.79 -35.77
C LYS A 652 18.29 -12.30 -34.40
N THR A 653 17.41 -11.91 -33.49
CA THR A 653 17.79 -11.44 -32.13
C THR A 653 17.26 -12.32 -30.99
N ALA A 654 17.36 -13.64 -31.13
CA ALA A 654 16.90 -14.61 -30.13
C ALA A 654 17.86 -14.87 -28.93
N LYS A 655 18.69 -13.91 -28.50
CA LYS A 655 19.68 -14.17 -27.42
C LYS A 655 19.74 -13.22 -26.24
N GLU A 656 18.90 -12.19 -26.16
CA GLU A 656 18.72 -11.43 -24.93
C GLU A 656 17.22 -11.33 -24.61
N PRO A 657 16.79 -11.54 -23.35
CA PRO A 657 15.41 -11.29 -22.96
C PRO A 657 15.13 -9.79 -23.12
N GLN A 658 14.52 -9.39 -24.23
CA GLN A 658 14.13 -8.03 -24.48
C GLN A 658 13.00 -7.65 -23.52
N THR A 659 13.30 -6.83 -22.52
CA THR A 659 12.27 -6.16 -21.70
C THR A 659 11.55 -5.15 -22.58
N VAL A 660 10.32 -5.45 -23.02
CA VAL A 660 9.45 -4.47 -23.69
C VAL A 660 8.61 -3.75 -22.64
N SER A 661 8.54 -2.43 -22.73
CA SER A 661 7.63 -1.61 -21.94
C SER A 661 6.19 -1.99 -22.27
N ALA A 662 5.50 -2.70 -21.38
CA ALA A 662 4.07 -2.84 -21.47
C ALA A 662 3.43 -1.53 -21.00
N THR A 663 2.98 -0.72 -21.95
CA THR A 663 2.00 0.33 -21.71
C THR A 663 0.69 -0.38 -21.36
N TRP A 664 0.30 -0.36 -20.09
CA TRP A 664 -1.04 -0.76 -19.70
C TRP A 664 -1.86 0.51 -19.50
N SER A 665 -2.96 0.62 -20.25
CA SER A 665 -4.07 1.44 -19.82
C SER A 665 -4.90 0.57 -18.87
N LEU A 666 -5.23 1.08 -17.68
CA LEU A 666 -6.31 0.51 -16.88
C LEU A 666 -7.53 0.47 -17.80
N GLY A 667 -7.90 -0.71 -18.27
CA GLY A 667 -9.11 -0.93 -19.05
C GLY A 667 -10.31 -0.54 -18.19
N LEU A 668 -10.73 0.71 -18.36
CA LEU A 668 -12.05 1.33 -18.15
C LEU A 668 -12.88 0.71 -17.01
N ALA A 669 -13.03 1.49 -15.93
CA ALA A 669 -13.72 1.14 -14.68
C ALA A 669 -15.04 0.37 -14.85
N GLU A 670 -15.25 -0.64 -13.99
CA GLU A 670 -16.60 -1.05 -13.64
C GLU A 670 -17.32 0.15 -13.01
N VAL A 671 -18.34 0.67 -13.68
CA VAL A 671 -19.12 1.80 -13.18
C VAL A 671 -20.27 1.24 -12.36
N ARG A 672 -20.22 1.41 -11.04
CA ARG A 672 -21.34 1.08 -10.15
C ARG A 672 -22.12 2.33 -9.78
N VAL A 673 -23.42 2.34 -10.08
CA VAL A 673 -24.34 3.43 -9.74
C VAL A 673 -25.45 2.89 -8.85
N ARG A 674 -25.58 3.48 -7.66
CA ARG A 674 -26.67 3.15 -6.74
C ARG A 674 -28.00 3.64 -7.29
N LEU A 675 -28.99 2.75 -7.26
CA LEU A 675 -30.37 3.04 -7.62
C LEU A 675 -31.10 3.74 -6.48
N SER A 676 -32.04 4.61 -6.84
CA SER A 676 -32.87 5.34 -5.87
C SER A 676 -33.92 4.45 -5.20
N ALA A 677 -34.34 3.36 -5.86
CA ALA A 677 -35.37 2.44 -5.38
C ALA A 677 -35.06 0.99 -5.79
N ASP A 678 -35.76 0.02 -5.19
CA ASP A 678 -35.64 -1.42 -5.48
C ASP A 678 -36.43 -1.85 -6.73
N ALA A 679 -36.99 -0.91 -7.48
CA ALA A 679 -37.65 -1.19 -8.74
C ALA A 679 -36.61 -1.40 -9.86
N THR A 680 -36.89 -2.33 -10.79
CA THR A 680 -36.01 -2.55 -11.95
C THR A 680 -36.06 -1.32 -12.85
N PRO A 681 -34.94 -0.60 -13.05
CA PRO A 681 -34.90 0.56 -13.93
C PRO A 681 -34.95 0.12 -15.39
N LEU A 682 -35.37 1.02 -16.28
CA LEU A 682 -35.13 0.84 -17.72
C LEU A 682 -33.76 1.42 -18.05
N VAL A 683 -32.96 0.65 -18.80
CA VAL A 683 -31.60 1.04 -19.17
C VAL A 683 -31.38 0.82 -20.65
N ALA A 684 -30.71 1.77 -21.31
CA ALA A 684 -30.29 1.64 -22.69
C ALA A 684 -28.93 2.32 -22.87
N PHE A 685 -28.08 1.75 -23.71
CA PHE A 685 -26.85 2.41 -24.10
C PHE A 685 -27.13 3.54 -25.09
N LEU A 686 -26.52 4.69 -24.87
CA LEU A 686 -26.40 5.72 -25.89
C LEU A 686 -25.29 5.34 -26.87
N PRO A 687 -25.32 5.84 -28.12
CA PRO A 687 -24.36 5.42 -29.13
C PRO A 687 -22.92 5.75 -28.81
N GLY A 688 -22.05 4.91 -29.34
CA GLY A 688 -20.65 4.83 -28.93
C GLY A 688 -20.45 4.14 -27.57
N GLY A 689 -21.51 3.72 -26.87
CA GLY A 689 -21.46 2.88 -25.65
C GLY A 689 -20.76 3.50 -24.44
N ARG A 690 -20.46 4.81 -24.52
CA ARG A 690 -19.80 5.57 -23.45
C ARG A 690 -20.79 6.06 -22.40
N ASN A 691 -22.04 6.34 -22.78
CA ASN A 691 -23.07 6.77 -21.85
C ASN A 691 -24.21 5.75 -21.83
N ILE A 692 -24.82 5.57 -20.67
CA ILE A 692 -26.09 4.85 -20.54
C ILE A 692 -27.17 5.85 -20.11
N LEU A 693 -28.36 5.68 -20.64
CA LEU A 693 -29.56 6.35 -20.16
C LEU A 693 -30.28 5.40 -19.21
N VAL A 694 -30.57 5.88 -18.01
CA VAL A 694 -31.28 5.13 -16.97
C VAL A 694 -32.53 5.90 -16.58
N MET A 695 -33.67 5.24 -16.67
CA MET A 695 -34.93 5.73 -16.12
C MET A 695 -35.26 4.95 -14.86
N GLU A 696 -35.35 5.66 -13.73
CA GLU A 696 -35.65 5.08 -12.42
C GLU A 696 -36.86 5.76 -11.76
N LEU A 697 -37.45 5.04 -10.80
CA LEU A 697 -38.46 5.58 -9.88
C LEU A 697 -37.75 6.33 -8.76
N ASP A 698 -38.15 7.58 -8.52
CA ASP A 698 -37.76 8.28 -7.30
C ASP A 698 -38.50 7.66 -6.10
N ALA A 699 -37.76 7.28 -5.06
CA ALA A 699 -38.32 6.69 -3.86
C ALA A 699 -39.20 7.67 -3.07
N THR A 700 -39.00 8.97 -3.25
CA THR A 700 -39.71 10.03 -2.52
C THR A 700 -40.87 10.65 -3.30
N ASN A 701 -40.87 10.51 -4.63
CA ASN A 701 -41.89 11.05 -5.52
C ASN A 701 -42.10 10.06 -6.68
N PRO A 702 -43.33 9.65 -7.05
CA PRO A 702 -43.56 8.68 -8.13
C PRO A 702 -43.22 9.19 -9.55
N GLN A 703 -42.42 10.25 -9.68
CA GLN A 703 -41.95 10.77 -10.94
C GLN A 703 -40.75 9.95 -11.46
N ALA A 704 -40.70 9.76 -12.78
CA ALA A 704 -39.54 9.14 -13.42
C ALA A 704 -38.37 10.12 -13.42
N ILE A 705 -37.21 9.69 -12.96
CA ILE A 705 -35.95 10.43 -13.11
C ILE A 705 -35.15 9.81 -14.23
N PHE A 706 -34.74 10.64 -15.18
CA PHE A 706 -33.79 10.26 -16.22
C PHE A 706 -32.39 10.62 -15.76
N ASN A 707 -31.49 9.65 -15.78
CA ASN A 707 -30.09 9.84 -15.47
C ASN A 707 -29.25 9.41 -16.66
N ARG A 708 -28.34 10.27 -17.08
CA ARG A 708 -27.23 9.92 -17.94
C ARG A 708 -26.07 9.49 -17.04
N ILE A 709 -25.52 8.32 -17.30
CA ILE A 709 -24.34 7.83 -16.58
C ILE A 709 -23.24 7.61 -17.62
N ASP A 710 -22.08 8.24 -17.42
CA ASP A 710 -20.89 7.91 -18.19
C ASP A 710 -20.43 6.51 -17.76
N ALA A 711 -20.60 5.54 -18.64
CA ALA A 711 -20.24 4.13 -18.46
C ALA A 711 -18.73 3.89 -18.32
N VAL A 712 -17.90 4.92 -18.47
CA VAL A 712 -16.45 4.87 -18.20
C VAL A 712 -16.13 5.57 -16.89
N ARG A 713 -16.70 6.77 -16.65
CA ARG A 713 -16.34 7.63 -15.52
C ARG A 713 -17.21 7.44 -14.29
N GLY A 714 -18.38 6.81 -14.44
CA GLY A 714 -19.41 6.71 -13.41
C GLY A 714 -20.06 8.02 -13.03
N SER A 715 -19.77 9.11 -13.73
CA SER A 715 -20.42 10.39 -13.50
C SER A 715 -21.89 10.29 -13.88
N ARG A 716 -22.75 10.52 -12.88
CA ARG A 716 -24.19 10.56 -13.02
C ARG A 716 -24.66 12.01 -13.18
N GLU A 717 -25.43 12.25 -14.22
CA GLU A 717 -26.06 13.52 -14.53
C GLU A 717 -27.56 13.32 -14.65
N SER A 718 -28.33 13.94 -13.77
CA SER A 718 -29.78 13.91 -13.86
C SER A 718 -30.24 14.85 -14.96
N LEU A 719 -30.98 14.30 -15.92
CA LEU A 719 -31.50 15.04 -17.06
C LEU A 719 -32.86 15.62 -16.69
N SER A 720 -33.06 16.89 -16.99
CA SER A 720 -34.37 17.52 -16.78
C SER A 720 -35.28 17.24 -17.98
N LEU A 721 -36.51 16.83 -17.70
CA LEU A 721 -37.53 16.70 -18.73
C LEU A 721 -38.10 18.10 -19.03
N GLY A 722 -38.08 18.49 -20.30
CA GLY A 722 -38.64 19.78 -20.73
C GLY A 722 -40.14 19.91 -20.40
N GLU A 723 -40.86 18.79 -20.42
CA GLU A 723 -42.23 18.69 -19.93
C GLU A 723 -42.38 17.54 -18.90
N PRO A 724 -43.02 17.77 -17.75
CA PRO A 724 -43.20 16.72 -16.76
C PRO A 724 -44.20 15.66 -17.25
N LEU A 725 -43.84 14.39 -17.10
CA LEU A 725 -44.68 13.21 -17.41
C LEU A 725 -46.07 13.23 -16.73
N SER A 726 -46.21 14.00 -15.65
CA SER A 726 -47.47 14.20 -14.95
C SER A 726 -48.57 14.80 -15.83
N ARG A 727 -48.23 15.59 -16.86
CA ARG A 727 -49.22 16.08 -17.85
C ARG A 727 -49.87 14.95 -18.64
N ALA A 728 -49.15 13.84 -18.84
CA ALA A 728 -49.64 12.67 -19.57
C ALA A 728 -50.29 11.61 -18.67
N ASN A 729 -50.37 11.83 -17.35
CA ASN A 729 -50.79 10.86 -16.33
C ASN A 729 -49.98 9.55 -16.37
N LEU A 730 -48.66 9.63 -16.62
CA LEU A 730 -47.77 8.47 -16.68
C LEU A 730 -46.72 8.51 -15.56
N GLY A 731 -46.55 7.39 -14.86
CA GLY A 731 -45.45 7.11 -13.95
C GLY A 731 -44.37 6.24 -14.58
N ALA A 732 -43.19 6.14 -13.95
CA ALA A 732 -42.10 5.30 -14.45
C ALA A 732 -42.47 3.82 -14.59
N SER A 733 -43.36 3.30 -13.73
CA SER A 733 -43.86 1.92 -13.79
C SER A 733 -44.74 1.62 -15.00
N ASP A 734 -45.24 2.66 -15.67
CA ASP A 734 -46.09 2.51 -16.86
C ASP A 734 -45.26 2.19 -18.10
N PHE A 735 -43.95 2.41 -18.06
CA PHE A 735 -43.04 2.08 -19.14
C PHE A 735 -42.61 0.61 -19.07
N SER A 736 -42.51 -0.03 -20.23
CA SER A 736 -42.13 -1.43 -20.38
C SER A 736 -40.78 -1.62 -21.05
N GLU A 737 -40.38 -0.69 -21.91
CA GLU A 737 -39.19 -0.83 -22.75
C GLU A 737 -38.62 0.54 -23.13
N MET A 738 -37.30 0.59 -23.26
CA MET A 738 -36.55 1.75 -23.71
C MET A 738 -35.55 1.29 -24.77
N MET A 739 -35.63 1.86 -25.97
CA MET A 739 -34.72 1.58 -27.07
C MET A 739 -34.10 2.89 -27.57
N VAL A 740 -32.85 2.85 -28.01
CA VAL A 740 -32.13 4.00 -28.57
C VAL A 740 -31.77 3.68 -30.01
N PHE A 741 -31.95 4.64 -30.92
CA PHE A 741 -31.56 4.42 -32.31
C PHE A 741 -30.03 4.29 -32.44
N PRO A 742 -29.53 3.44 -33.35
CA PRO A 742 -28.09 3.29 -33.57
C PRO A 742 -27.38 4.61 -33.92
N ASN A 743 -28.07 5.52 -34.60
CA ASN A 743 -27.54 6.83 -35.03
C ASN A 743 -27.53 7.93 -33.94
N ALA A 744 -28.01 7.64 -32.72
CA ALA A 744 -27.94 8.50 -31.53
C ALA A 744 -28.87 9.69 -31.44
N GLN A 745 -29.61 10.01 -32.50
CA GLN A 745 -30.36 11.27 -32.53
C GLN A 745 -31.65 11.21 -31.73
N ALA A 746 -32.19 10.00 -31.51
CA ALA A 746 -33.40 9.79 -30.76
C ALA A 746 -33.41 8.42 -30.04
N GLY A 747 -34.41 8.23 -29.20
CA GLY A 747 -34.84 6.91 -28.76
C GLY A 747 -36.33 6.86 -28.49
N ILE A 748 -36.82 5.68 -28.13
CA ILE A 748 -38.22 5.38 -27.91
C ILE A 748 -38.43 4.80 -26.52
N LEU A 749 -39.42 5.35 -25.84
CA LEU A 749 -39.99 4.81 -24.61
C LEU A 749 -41.37 4.24 -24.92
N ALA A 750 -41.57 2.98 -24.60
CA ALA A 750 -42.84 2.30 -24.74
C ALA A 750 -43.54 2.17 -23.39
N THR A 751 -44.84 2.46 -23.38
CA THR A 751 -45.71 2.20 -22.23
C THR A 751 -46.41 0.86 -22.34
N ARG A 752 -46.75 0.25 -21.20
CA ARG A 752 -47.60 -0.95 -21.09
C ARG A 752 -49.00 -0.75 -21.66
N SER A 753 -49.44 0.50 -21.84
CA SER A 753 -50.70 0.85 -22.52
C SER A 753 -50.60 0.87 -24.06
N GLY A 754 -49.40 0.76 -24.62
CA GLY A 754 -49.18 0.78 -26.08
C GLY A 754 -48.94 2.18 -26.65
N ARG A 755 -48.72 3.19 -25.81
CA ARG A 755 -48.30 4.53 -26.22
C ARG A 755 -46.77 4.57 -26.35
N LEU A 756 -46.29 5.27 -27.38
CA LEU A 756 -44.87 5.44 -27.66
C LEU A 756 -44.47 6.91 -27.52
N PHE A 757 -43.32 7.15 -26.89
CA PHE A 757 -42.75 8.48 -26.75
C PHE A 757 -41.37 8.49 -27.36
N SER A 758 -41.12 9.40 -28.29
CA SER A 758 -39.79 9.71 -28.74
C SER A 758 -39.12 10.65 -27.75
N PHE A 759 -37.86 10.40 -27.47
CA PHE A 759 -36.98 11.40 -26.90
C PHE A 759 -35.94 11.78 -27.94
N LEU A 760 -35.84 13.08 -28.22
CA LEU A 760 -34.88 13.63 -29.17
C LEU A 760 -33.68 14.19 -28.40
N GLN A 761 -32.48 13.89 -28.88
CA GLN A 761 -31.30 14.67 -28.50
C GLN A 761 -31.44 16.03 -29.19
N ALA A 762 -31.61 17.11 -28.42
CA ALA A 762 -31.95 18.42 -28.95
C ALA A 762 -31.03 18.86 -30.11
N GLU A 763 -31.64 19.10 -31.27
CA GLU A 763 -31.03 19.51 -32.55
C GLU A 763 -30.58 20.98 -32.55
N ASP A 764 -29.69 21.39 -31.65
CA ASP A 764 -28.88 22.59 -31.96
C ASP A 764 -27.81 22.20 -32.99
N ALA A 765 -28.28 22.16 -34.24
CA ALA A 765 -27.63 21.71 -35.44
C ALA A 765 -26.35 22.50 -35.74
N GLY A 766 -25.23 21.78 -35.85
CA GLY A 766 -24.01 22.28 -36.51
C GLY A 766 -22.71 21.74 -35.94
N ASN A 767 -22.71 21.22 -34.72
CA ASN A 767 -21.48 20.77 -34.08
C ASN A 767 -21.64 19.35 -33.53
N ILE A 768 -21.27 18.34 -34.32
CA ILE A 768 -21.32 16.91 -33.97
C ILE A 768 -20.43 16.59 -32.74
N ASN A 769 -19.57 17.54 -32.33
CA ASN A 769 -18.75 17.48 -31.12
C ASN A 769 -19.32 18.26 -29.92
N ALA A 770 -20.51 18.87 -30.02
CA ALA A 770 -21.12 19.56 -28.88
C ALA A 770 -21.62 18.55 -27.85
N GLU A 771 -21.20 18.74 -26.60
CA GLU A 771 -21.64 17.97 -25.45
C GLU A 771 -23.17 17.83 -25.45
N LEU A 772 -23.65 16.57 -25.40
CA LEU A 772 -25.07 16.23 -25.33
C LEU A 772 -25.79 17.12 -24.30
N LEU A 773 -26.77 17.91 -24.76
CA LEU A 773 -27.51 18.87 -23.94
C LEU A 773 -28.19 18.22 -22.71
N PRO A 774 -28.32 18.94 -21.59
CA PRO A 774 -28.83 18.41 -20.30
C PRO A 774 -30.36 18.16 -20.24
N ASN A 775 -31.07 18.40 -21.34
CA ASN A 775 -32.54 18.38 -21.38
C ASN A 775 -33.06 17.31 -22.34
N LEU A 776 -33.99 16.48 -21.86
CA LEU A 776 -34.75 15.53 -22.67
C LEU A 776 -36.11 16.13 -23.01
N SER A 777 -36.43 16.23 -24.30
CA SER A 777 -37.80 16.49 -24.77
C SER A 777 -38.49 15.15 -25.05
N LEU A 778 -39.71 14.97 -24.54
CA LEU A 778 -40.55 13.82 -24.85
C LEU A 778 -41.67 14.27 -25.79
N ALA A 779 -41.79 13.60 -26.93
CA ALA A 779 -42.89 13.79 -27.87
C ALA A 779 -43.63 12.48 -28.07
N GLU A 780 -44.97 12.51 -28.01
CA GLU A 780 -45.76 11.31 -28.25
C GLU A 780 -45.77 10.98 -29.76
N VAL A 781 -45.37 9.75 -30.10
CA VAL A 781 -45.37 9.28 -31.49
C VAL A 781 -46.80 8.92 -31.87
N ARG A 782 -47.37 9.64 -32.84
CA ARG A 782 -48.75 9.45 -33.28
C ARG A 782 -48.86 8.26 -34.23
N LEU A 783 -49.28 7.12 -33.69
CA LEU A 783 -49.45 5.88 -34.45
C LEU A 783 -50.77 5.77 -35.22
N GLY A 784 -51.71 6.71 -35.03
CA GLY A 784 -53.02 6.71 -35.70
C GLY A 784 -54.02 5.66 -35.18
N THR A 785 -53.54 4.60 -34.53
CA THR A 785 -54.35 3.56 -33.87
C THR A 785 -53.75 3.22 -32.50
N GLU A 786 -54.60 2.97 -31.50
CA GLU A 786 -54.14 2.45 -30.22
C GLU A 786 -53.64 1.02 -30.39
N ILE A 787 -52.39 0.77 -29.98
CA ILE A 787 -51.76 -0.55 -30.11
C ILE A 787 -52.40 -1.58 -29.17
N GLY A 788 -52.80 -1.17 -27.96
CA GLY A 788 -53.35 -2.05 -26.93
C GLY A 788 -52.30 -2.97 -26.29
N GLY A 789 -52.00 -2.76 -25.01
CA GLY A 789 -51.02 -3.56 -24.26
C GLY A 789 -49.56 -3.17 -24.51
N ALA A 790 -48.62 -3.98 -23.98
CA ALA A 790 -47.20 -3.71 -24.14
C ALA A 790 -46.78 -3.90 -25.61
N PRO A 791 -46.20 -2.87 -26.26
CA PRO A 791 -45.85 -2.95 -27.67
C PRO A 791 -44.60 -3.80 -27.88
N LEU A 792 -44.56 -4.55 -28.97
CA LEU A 792 -43.31 -5.07 -29.55
C LEU A 792 -42.71 -3.97 -30.40
N LEU A 793 -41.41 -3.70 -30.25
CA LEU A 793 -40.71 -2.64 -30.95
C LEU A 793 -39.51 -3.19 -31.73
N ALA A 794 -39.29 -2.62 -32.90
CA ALA A 794 -38.02 -2.69 -33.60
C ALA A 794 -37.68 -1.30 -34.14
N LEU A 795 -36.39 -0.95 -34.15
CA LEU A 795 -35.88 0.32 -34.65
C LEU A 795 -35.06 0.10 -35.92
N SER A 796 -35.27 0.94 -36.94
CA SER A 796 -34.45 0.92 -38.15
C SER A 796 -32.99 1.27 -37.83
N THR A 797 -32.06 0.60 -38.49
CA THR A 797 -30.61 0.86 -38.37
C THR A 797 -30.23 2.27 -38.82
N VAL A 798 -30.97 2.83 -39.79
CA VAL A 798 -30.81 4.21 -40.28
C VAL A 798 -31.29 5.25 -39.25
N GLY A 799 -32.13 4.82 -38.31
CA GLY A 799 -32.59 5.61 -37.17
C GLY A 799 -33.72 6.60 -37.46
N ASN A 800 -34.51 6.36 -38.51
CA ASN A 800 -35.61 7.23 -38.93
C ASN A 800 -37.00 6.57 -38.83
N ARG A 801 -37.06 5.26 -38.52
CA ARG A 801 -38.28 4.45 -38.57
C ARG A 801 -38.45 3.52 -37.39
N ILE A 802 -39.70 3.33 -37.02
CA ILE A 802 -40.13 2.43 -35.96
C ILE A 802 -41.13 1.46 -36.54
N ALA A 803 -40.91 0.18 -36.27
CA ALA A 803 -41.89 -0.87 -36.48
C ALA A 803 -42.41 -1.27 -35.11
N CYS A 804 -43.72 -1.26 -34.95
CA CYS A 804 -44.36 -1.55 -33.69
C CYS A 804 -45.68 -2.29 -33.89
N CYS A 805 -46.05 -3.11 -32.93
CA CYS A 805 -47.36 -3.74 -32.88
C CYS A 805 -47.72 -4.10 -31.45
N GLY A 806 -48.98 -4.42 -31.20
CA GLY A 806 -49.40 -4.94 -29.90
C GLY A 806 -48.92 -6.36 -29.76
N GLN A 807 -48.65 -6.80 -28.54
CA GLN A 807 -48.34 -8.21 -28.31
C GLN A 807 -49.50 -9.07 -28.85
N ARG A 808 -49.20 -9.99 -29.79
CA ARG A 808 -50.16 -10.83 -30.52
C ARG A 808 -51.13 -10.09 -31.45
N ALA A 809 -50.84 -8.83 -31.82
CA ALA A 809 -51.57 -8.14 -32.86
C ALA A 809 -51.29 -8.79 -34.23
N ARG A 810 -52.26 -8.71 -35.15
CA ARG A 810 -52.10 -9.14 -36.56
C ARG A 810 -51.74 -7.99 -37.50
N THR A 811 -51.51 -6.81 -36.95
CA THR A 811 -51.23 -5.60 -37.72
C THR A 811 -49.92 -5.01 -37.23
N LEU A 812 -48.96 -4.95 -38.16
CA LEU A 812 -47.71 -4.23 -37.98
C LEU A 812 -47.96 -2.76 -38.31
N VAL A 813 -47.45 -1.86 -37.48
CA VAL A 813 -47.47 -0.42 -37.73
C VAL A 813 -46.03 0.05 -37.95
N VAL A 814 -45.76 0.61 -39.12
CA VAL A 814 -44.46 1.21 -39.44
C VAL A 814 -44.64 2.72 -39.57
N THR A 815 -43.91 3.49 -38.80
CA THR A 815 -43.96 4.95 -38.83
C THR A 815 -42.56 5.55 -38.92
N GLU A 816 -42.47 6.71 -39.57
CA GLU A 816 -41.27 7.54 -39.53
C GLU A 816 -41.30 8.47 -38.33
N MET A 817 -40.11 8.84 -37.86
CA MET A 817 -39.92 9.75 -36.72
C MET A 817 -40.22 11.23 -37.07
N ASN A 818 -40.10 11.60 -38.34
CA ASN A 818 -40.30 12.97 -38.79
C ASN A 818 -41.80 13.33 -38.78
N GLU A 819 -42.13 14.48 -38.19
CA GLU A 819 -43.50 14.98 -38.13
C GLU A 819 -44.06 15.18 -39.55
N GLY A 820 -45.01 14.32 -39.95
CA GLY A 820 -45.76 14.49 -41.20
C GLY A 820 -46.12 13.21 -41.95
N ASN A 821 -45.41 12.11 -41.71
CA ASN A 821 -45.68 10.87 -42.42
C ASN A 821 -46.79 10.04 -41.76
N ARG A 822 -47.70 9.53 -42.58
CA ARG A 822 -48.79 8.68 -42.10
C ARG A 822 -48.23 7.29 -41.76
N PRO A 823 -48.57 6.73 -40.59
CA PRO A 823 -48.19 5.37 -40.24
C PRO A 823 -48.76 4.38 -41.27
N GLN A 824 -47.93 3.42 -41.67
CA GLN A 824 -48.31 2.33 -42.56
C GLN A 824 -48.80 1.15 -41.71
N HIS A 825 -50.01 0.67 -42.00
CA HIS A 825 -50.58 -0.49 -41.32
C HIS A 825 -50.54 -1.69 -42.26
N ILE A 826 -49.84 -2.75 -41.84
CA ILE A 826 -49.57 -3.94 -42.65
C ILE A 826 -50.19 -5.14 -41.94
N GLY A 827 -51.18 -5.77 -42.57
CA GLY A 827 -51.82 -6.97 -42.03
C GLY A 827 -50.98 -8.22 -42.27
N LEU A 828 -50.81 -9.03 -41.23
CA LEU A 828 -50.12 -10.32 -41.28
C LEU A 828 -51.09 -11.47 -41.03
N PRO A 829 -50.80 -12.69 -41.53
CA PRO A 829 -51.72 -13.82 -41.44
C PRO A 829 -51.87 -14.39 -40.01
N GLY A 830 -50.94 -14.06 -39.10
CA GLY A 830 -50.94 -14.54 -37.72
C GLY A 830 -50.61 -13.43 -36.71
N ALA A 831 -50.72 -13.79 -35.44
CA ALA A 831 -50.36 -12.93 -34.32
C ALA A 831 -48.84 -12.75 -34.25
N ILE A 832 -48.38 -11.50 -34.19
CA ILE A 832 -46.96 -11.14 -34.13
C ILE A 832 -46.45 -11.32 -32.70
N THR A 833 -45.34 -12.02 -32.56
CA THR A 833 -44.72 -12.34 -31.27
C THR A 833 -43.26 -11.87 -31.17
N ALA A 834 -42.60 -11.59 -32.29
CA ALA A 834 -41.27 -10.98 -32.34
C ALA A 834 -41.12 -10.04 -33.55
N LEU A 835 -40.31 -8.98 -33.40
CA LEU A 835 -40.00 -8.02 -34.46
C LEU A 835 -38.49 -7.75 -34.50
N ALA A 836 -37.94 -7.59 -35.70
CA ALA A 836 -36.59 -7.04 -35.91
C ALA A 836 -36.54 -6.24 -37.20
N PHE A 837 -35.66 -5.24 -37.26
CA PHE A 837 -35.30 -4.61 -38.53
C PHE A 837 -34.11 -5.33 -39.14
N SER A 838 -34.24 -5.64 -40.43
CA SER A 838 -33.14 -6.05 -41.27
C SER A 838 -32.23 -4.86 -41.56
N GLN A 839 -30.93 -5.10 -41.74
CA GLN A 839 -30.02 -4.04 -42.19
C GLN A 839 -30.34 -3.56 -43.62
N VAL A 840 -31.08 -4.36 -44.39
CA VAL A 840 -31.56 -4.03 -45.75
C VAL A 840 -32.88 -3.24 -45.71
N GLY A 841 -33.31 -2.78 -44.52
CA GLY A 841 -34.51 -1.92 -44.37
C GLY A 841 -35.85 -2.64 -44.40
N ALA A 842 -35.85 -3.98 -44.42
CA ALA A 842 -37.04 -4.79 -44.26
C ALA A 842 -37.39 -4.99 -42.78
N VAL A 843 -38.66 -5.25 -42.45
CA VAL A 843 -39.06 -5.69 -41.11
C VAL A 843 -39.29 -7.19 -41.12
N LEU A 844 -38.63 -7.89 -40.20
CA LEU A 844 -38.81 -9.31 -39.95
C LEU A 844 -39.83 -9.48 -38.82
N CYS A 845 -40.88 -10.27 -39.08
CA CYS A 845 -41.98 -10.52 -38.16
C CYS A 845 -42.06 -12.01 -37.84
N GLY A 846 -41.78 -12.37 -36.58
CA GLY A 846 -42.03 -13.71 -36.07
C GLY A 846 -43.47 -13.84 -35.57
N LEU A 847 -44.13 -14.94 -35.94
CA LEU A 847 -45.53 -15.20 -35.60
C LEU A 847 -45.68 -16.32 -34.54
N GLU A 848 -46.84 -16.35 -33.89
CA GLU A 848 -47.20 -17.35 -32.87
C GLU A 848 -47.21 -18.79 -33.42
N ASN A 849 -47.47 -18.98 -34.71
CA ASN A 849 -47.44 -20.30 -35.36
C ASN A 849 -46.03 -20.74 -35.79
N GLY A 850 -45.00 -19.93 -35.53
CA GLY A 850 -43.62 -20.22 -35.90
C GLY A 850 -43.21 -19.75 -37.29
N ASP A 851 -44.06 -19.02 -38.00
CA ASP A 851 -43.71 -18.44 -39.29
C ASP A 851 -42.92 -17.14 -39.14
N ILE A 852 -41.96 -16.91 -40.04
CA ILE A 852 -41.27 -15.64 -40.18
C ILE A 852 -41.68 -15.00 -41.49
N PHE A 853 -42.15 -13.76 -41.41
CA PHE A 853 -42.47 -12.94 -42.58
C PHE A 853 -41.46 -11.80 -42.71
N ARG A 854 -40.99 -11.58 -43.94
CA ARG A 854 -40.22 -10.40 -44.33
C ARG A 854 -41.17 -9.41 -45.00
N VAL A 855 -41.20 -8.19 -44.48
CA VAL A 855 -41.97 -7.08 -45.01
C VAL A 855 -41.03 -6.14 -45.73
N ALA A 856 -41.04 -6.20 -47.07
CA ALA A 856 -40.15 -5.43 -47.94
C ALA A 856 -40.82 -4.12 -48.45
N GLY A 857 -40.03 -3.23 -49.03
CA GLY A 857 -40.54 -2.02 -49.70
C GLY A 857 -40.77 -0.82 -48.78
N ILE A 858 -40.20 -0.85 -47.58
CA ILE A 858 -40.32 0.26 -46.63
C ILE A 858 -39.36 1.39 -47.08
N ASP A 859 -38.12 1.08 -47.49
CA ASP A 859 -37.00 2.01 -47.81
C ASP A 859 -37.03 2.76 -49.16
N SER A 860 -38.18 2.91 -49.83
CA SER A 860 -38.24 3.58 -51.14
C SER A 860 -38.17 5.13 -51.07
N SER A 861 -37.21 5.71 -50.35
CA SER A 861 -36.95 7.16 -50.34
C SER A 861 -35.94 7.62 -51.40
N SER A 862 -35.60 6.79 -52.39
CA SER A 862 -34.76 7.20 -53.51
C SER A 862 -35.54 8.13 -54.47
N SER A 863 -35.35 9.43 -54.29
CA SER A 863 -35.60 10.55 -55.22
C SER A 863 -37.02 10.71 -55.83
N PRO A 864 -37.73 11.83 -55.60
CA PRO A 864 -39.04 12.11 -56.20
C PRO A 864 -39.02 12.50 -57.70
N ASP A 865 -37.88 12.39 -58.39
CA ASP A 865 -37.75 12.75 -59.80
C ASP A 865 -37.87 11.54 -60.74
N SER A 866 -39.06 10.93 -60.80
CA SER A 866 -39.54 10.36 -62.07
C SER A 866 -41.05 10.17 -62.02
N SER A 867 -41.73 10.91 -62.89
CA SER A 867 -43.15 10.76 -63.20
C SER A 867 -43.42 9.39 -63.83
N SER A 868 -43.60 8.38 -63.00
CA SER A 868 -44.25 7.13 -63.42
C SER A 868 -45.51 6.92 -62.59
N THR A 869 -46.60 6.84 -63.33
CA THR A 869 -47.98 6.60 -62.94
C THR A 869 -48.13 5.67 -61.74
N SER A 870 -48.87 6.17 -60.76
CA SER A 870 -49.46 5.48 -59.61
C SER A 870 -50.20 4.21 -60.00
N LYS A 871 -49.46 3.11 -60.17
CA LYS A 871 -50.01 1.77 -59.96
C LYS A 871 -50.07 1.56 -58.46
N SER A 872 -51.29 1.51 -57.93
CA SER A 872 -51.55 0.98 -56.60
C SER A 872 -50.94 -0.42 -56.53
N LEU A 873 -49.77 -0.54 -55.90
CA LEU A 873 -49.22 -1.83 -55.49
C LEU A 873 -50.30 -2.49 -54.64
N SER A 874 -50.91 -3.54 -55.18
CA SER A 874 -51.82 -4.40 -54.44
C SER A 874 -51.08 -4.90 -53.20
N SER A 875 -51.73 -4.75 -52.06
CA SER A 875 -51.22 -5.01 -50.69
C SER A 875 -50.74 -6.43 -50.40
N SER A 876 -50.59 -7.30 -51.40
CA SER A 876 -50.18 -8.70 -51.24
C SER A 876 -48.75 -9.01 -51.70
N GLU A 877 -48.06 -8.10 -52.40
CA GLU A 877 -46.69 -8.36 -52.90
C GLU A 877 -45.56 -7.92 -51.96
N SER A 878 -45.86 -7.25 -50.83
CA SER A 878 -44.84 -6.72 -49.92
C SER A 878 -44.50 -7.63 -48.72
N THR A 879 -45.23 -8.73 -48.52
CA THR A 879 -45.04 -9.66 -47.39
C THR A 879 -44.68 -11.05 -47.89
N GLU A 880 -43.47 -11.51 -47.61
CA GLU A 880 -42.95 -12.81 -48.02
C GLU A 880 -42.73 -13.71 -46.79
N ARG A 881 -43.24 -14.95 -46.80
CA ARG A 881 -42.91 -15.93 -45.75
C ARG A 881 -41.54 -16.52 -46.06
N ILE A 882 -40.58 -16.36 -45.14
CA ILE A 882 -39.18 -16.76 -45.35
C ILE A 882 -38.79 -18.05 -44.61
N ALA A 883 -39.47 -18.39 -43.50
CA ALA A 883 -39.20 -19.60 -42.73
C ALA A 883 -40.41 -20.05 -41.89
N SER A 884 -40.39 -21.28 -41.38
CA SER A 884 -41.39 -21.84 -40.45
C SER A 884 -40.81 -22.90 -39.52
N PHE A 885 -41.09 -22.79 -38.22
CA PHE A 885 -40.55 -23.67 -37.17
C PHE A 885 -41.59 -24.51 -36.45
N GLY A 886 -42.89 -24.18 -36.56
CA GLY A 886 -43.97 -24.85 -35.83
C GLY A 886 -44.04 -24.55 -34.32
N TYR A 887 -43.17 -23.67 -33.80
CA TYR A 887 -43.18 -23.17 -32.42
C TYR A 887 -43.26 -21.64 -32.41
N GLU A 888 -43.91 -21.05 -31.41
CA GLU A 888 -43.98 -19.59 -31.25
C GLU A 888 -42.57 -18.97 -31.26
N ILE A 889 -42.37 -17.91 -32.06
CA ILE A 889 -41.11 -17.17 -32.11
C ILE A 889 -41.10 -16.10 -31.03
N THR A 890 -40.08 -16.10 -30.19
CA THR A 890 -40.03 -15.26 -28.99
C THR A 890 -39.12 -14.06 -29.13
N ALA A 891 -38.06 -14.21 -29.92
CA ALA A 891 -37.13 -13.15 -30.27
C ALA A 891 -36.56 -13.42 -31.65
N LEU A 892 -36.17 -12.35 -32.35
CA LEU A 892 -35.61 -12.43 -33.68
C LEU A 892 -34.55 -11.34 -33.84
N ALA A 893 -33.46 -11.65 -34.53
CA ALA A 893 -32.44 -10.69 -34.90
C ALA A 893 -31.82 -11.07 -36.25
N GLU A 894 -31.25 -10.09 -36.96
CA GLU A 894 -30.47 -10.33 -38.18
C GLU A 894 -29.04 -9.81 -37.95
N PHE A 895 -28.06 -10.62 -38.36
CA PHE A 895 -26.66 -10.26 -38.40
C PHE A 895 -26.21 -10.20 -39.85
N VAL A 896 -25.56 -9.10 -40.24
CA VAL A 896 -24.91 -9.01 -41.55
C VAL A 896 -23.41 -8.94 -41.34
N SER A 897 -22.71 -9.88 -41.93
CA SER A 897 -21.25 -9.94 -41.91
C SER A 897 -20.68 -8.87 -42.83
N GLU A 898 -19.81 -8.01 -42.31
CA GLU A 898 -19.09 -7.00 -43.10
C GLU A 898 -18.21 -7.65 -44.19
N ASP A 899 -17.63 -8.81 -43.89
CA ASP A 899 -16.66 -9.47 -44.77
C ASP A 899 -17.32 -10.23 -45.94
N SER A 900 -18.46 -10.86 -45.69
CA SER A 900 -19.11 -11.75 -46.67
C SER A 900 -20.38 -11.17 -47.29
N ASN A 901 -20.86 -10.03 -46.79
CA ASN A 901 -22.15 -9.43 -47.16
C ASN A 901 -23.33 -10.43 -47.05
N ARG A 902 -23.18 -11.46 -46.21
CA ARG A 902 -24.21 -12.46 -45.91
C ARG A 902 -25.01 -12.02 -44.70
N ALA A 903 -26.31 -12.23 -44.76
CA ALA A 903 -27.25 -11.91 -43.70
C ALA A 903 -27.77 -13.20 -43.07
N ALA A 904 -27.34 -13.47 -41.83
CA ALA A 904 -27.83 -14.57 -41.03
C ALA A 904 -29.01 -14.10 -40.16
N THR A 905 -30.12 -14.84 -40.16
CA THR A 905 -31.24 -14.60 -39.25
C THR A 905 -31.13 -15.54 -38.06
N VAL A 906 -31.24 -14.98 -36.85
CA VAL A 906 -31.22 -15.71 -35.57
C VAL A 906 -32.60 -15.64 -34.95
N VAL A 907 -33.11 -16.78 -34.51
CA VAL A 907 -34.49 -16.96 -34.08
C VAL A 907 -34.51 -17.69 -32.75
N ALA A 908 -35.17 -17.12 -31.74
CA ALA A 908 -35.46 -17.83 -30.51
C ALA A 908 -36.90 -18.36 -30.54
N LEU A 909 -37.05 -19.62 -30.11
CA LEU A 909 -38.31 -20.35 -30.04
C LEU A 909 -38.81 -20.43 -28.60
N SER A 910 -40.13 -20.61 -28.45
CA SER A 910 -40.82 -20.67 -27.16
C SER A 910 -40.43 -21.84 -26.25
N ASP A 911 -39.77 -22.85 -26.80
CA ASP A 911 -39.22 -24.00 -26.09
C ASP A 911 -37.77 -23.79 -25.59
N GLY A 912 -37.22 -22.58 -25.75
CA GLY A 912 -35.87 -22.22 -25.29
C GLY A 912 -34.78 -22.42 -26.34
N ARG A 913 -35.12 -22.92 -27.54
CA ARG A 913 -34.15 -23.13 -28.60
C ARG A 913 -33.82 -21.85 -29.36
N ILE A 914 -32.55 -21.66 -29.69
CA ILE A 914 -32.06 -20.62 -30.59
C ILE A 914 -31.57 -21.29 -31.86
N VAL A 915 -32.09 -20.84 -33.00
CA VAL A 915 -31.79 -21.38 -34.33
C VAL A 915 -31.22 -20.26 -35.18
N PHE A 916 -30.25 -20.57 -36.05
CA PHE A 916 -29.73 -19.61 -37.02
C PHE A 916 -29.62 -20.20 -38.43
N GLY A 917 -29.49 -19.31 -39.42
CA GLY A 917 -29.12 -19.67 -40.79
C GLY A 917 -29.30 -18.50 -41.75
N ASP A 918 -28.85 -18.69 -42.99
CA ASP A 918 -29.25 -17.84 -44.11
C ASP A 918 -30.67 -18.24 -44.53
N VAL A 919 -31.43 -17.31 -45.13
CA VAL A 919 -32.73 -17.67 -45.72
C VAL A 919 -32.47 -18.27 -47.11
N PRO A 920 -32.86 -19.52 -47.42
CA PRO A 920 -33.84 -20.39 -46.74
C PRO A 920 -33.29 -21.52 -45.85
N SER A 921 -31.98 -21.63 -45.65
CA SER A 921 -31.30 -22.66 -44.82
C SER A 921 -31.43 -22.45 -43.29
N LEU A 922 -32.51 -21.80 -42.83
CA LEU A 922 -32.78 -21.60 -41.40
C LEU A 922 -33.08 -22.94 -40.72
N GLY A 923 -32.29 -23.33 -39.72
CA GLY A 923 -32.45 -24.63 -39.03
C GLY A 923 -31.20 -25.51 -38.94
N ASN A 924 -30.09 -25.09 -39.54
CA ASN A 924 -28.90 -25.94 -39.64
C ASN A 924 -28.14 -26.14 -38.32
N ALA A 925 -28.30 -25.23 -37.37
CA ALA A 925 -27.73 -25.39 -36.04
C ALA A 925 -28.59 -24.72 -34.96
N GLU A 926 -28.54 -25.33 -33.78
CA GLU A 926 -29.46 -25.11 -32.68
C GLU A 926 -28.71 -25.07 -31.35
N LEU A 927 -29.07 -24.13 -30.48
CA LEU A 927 -28.70 -24.10 -29.07
C LEU A 927 -29.97 -24.21 -28.22
N ALA A 928 -30.02 -25.14 -27.27
CA ALA A 928 -31.12 -25.22 -26.31
C ALA A 928 -30.75 -24.52 -25.01
N LEU A 929 -31.52 -23.51 -24.62
CA LEU A 929 -31.39 -22.83 -23.33
C LEU A 929 -32.43 -23.34 -22.33
N PRO A 930 -32.13 -23.33 -21.02
CA PRO A 930 -33.07 -23.79 -19.99
C PRO A 930 -34.21 -22.78 -19.72
N TRP A 931 -34.21 -21.63 -20.38
CA TRP A 931 -35.18 -20.54 -20.23
C TRP A 931 -35.56 -19.96 -21.60
N ARG A 932 -36.69 -19.25 -21.66
CA ARG A 932 -37.24 -18.67 -22.89
C ARG A 932 -36.56 -17.33 -23.21
N PRO A 933 -35.80 -17.20 -24.32
CA PRO A 933 -35.17 -15.93 -24.68
C PRO A 933 -36.21 -14.88 -25.07
N ARG A 934 -35.99 -13.65 -24.62
CA ARG A 934 -36.82 -12.48 -24.92
C ARG A 934 -36.15 -11.52 -25.88
N TRP A 935 -34.83 -11.36 -25.79
CA TRP A 935 -34.07 -10.53 -26.73
C TRP A 935 -32.82 -11.28 -27.21
N LEU A 936 -32.49 -11.05 -28.48
CA LEU A 936 -31.28 -11.55 -29.12
C LEU A 936 -30.48 -10.36 -29.64
N THR A 937 -29.20 -10.32 -29.28
CA THR A 937 -28.26 -9.28 -29.72
C THR A 937 -27.09 -9.94 -30.42
N PRO A 938 -27.07 -10.00 -31.76
CA PRO A 938 -25.91 -10.48 -32.50
C PRO A 938 -24.78 -9.46 -32.46
N PHE A 939 -23.53 -9.93 -32.49
CA PHE A 939 -22.36 -9.07 -32.52
C PHE A 939 -21.22 -9.69 -33.36
N PRO A 940 -20.40 -8.85 -34.03
CA PRO A 940 -19.42 -9.30 -35.03
C PRO A 940 -18.19 -10.01 -34.42
N ASP A 941 -18.15 -10.16 -33.10
CA ASP A 941 -17.09 -10.91 -32.44
C ASP A 941 -17.15 -12.37 -32.86
N ARG A 942 -16.00 -12.93 -33.25
CA ARG A 942 -15.86 -14.32 -33.67
C ARG A 942 -15.36 -15.22 -32.54
N LYS A 943 -15.04 -14.67 -31.37
CA LYS A 943 -14.51 -15.44 -30.24
C LYS A 943 -15.38 -16.62 -29.89
N ALA A 944 -16.70 -16.44 -29.93
CA ALA A 944 -17.63 -17.49 -29.57
C ALA A 944 -17.77 -18.59 -30.63
N ALA A 945 -17.52 -18.25 -31.89
CA ALA A 945 -17.78 -19.12 -33.03
C ALA A 945 -16.47 -19.78 -33.46
N LEU A 946 -16.09 -20.87 -32.80
CA LEU A 946 -14.85 -21.59 -33.10
C LEU A 946 -15.12 -22.85 -33.90
N VAL A 947 -14.44 -23.02 -35.03
CA VAL A 947 -14.36 -24.27 -35.79
C VAL A 947 -12.90 -24.71 -35.80
N ASP A 948 -12.59 -25.88 -35.22
CA ASP A 948 -11.21 -26.38 -35.08
C ASP A 948 -10.25 -25.31 -34.49
N ASP A 949 -10.64 -24.70 -33.36
CA ASP A 949 -9.92 -23.59 -32.68
C ASP A 949 -9.75 -22.31 -33.52
N THR A 950 -10.35 -22.23 -34.70
CA THR A 950 -10.32 -21.06 -35.58
C THR A 950 -11.62 -20.25 -35.43
N PRO A 951 -11.55 -18.93 -35.15
CA PRO A 951 -12.75 -18.11 -35.04
C PRO A 951 -13.39 -17.83 -36.40
N VAL A 952 -14.50 -18.51 -36.69
CA VAL A 952 -15.28 -18.43 -37.92
C VAL A 952 -16.73 -18.17 -37.54
N GLY A 953 -17.29 -16.99 -37.88
CA GLY A 953 -18.69 -16.69 -37.57
C GLY A 953 -18.94 -15.37 -36.86
N PHE A 954 -19.95 -15.38 -35.98
CA PHE A 954 -20.38 -14.28 -35.13
C PHE A 954 -20.93 -14.81 -33.80
N SER A 955 -21.11 -13.93 -32.83
CA SER A 955 -21.62 -14.29 -31.51
C SER A 955 -23.02 -13.70 -31.30
N VAL A 956 -23.84 -14.34 -30.47
CA VAL A 956 -25.17 -13.86 -30.11
C VAL A 956 -25.34 -13.90 -28.61
N ALA A 957 -25.73 -12.76 -28.04
CA ALA A 957 -26.17 -12.64 -26.67
C ALA A 957 -27.67 -12.92 -26.60
N ALA A 958 -28.06 -13.91 -25.81
CA ALA A 958 -29.45 -14.20 -25.49
C ALA A 958 -29.78 -13.64 -24.11
N THR A 959 -30.91 -12.95 -23.99
CA THR A 959 -31.39 -12.44 -22.70
C THR A 959 -32.83 -12.87 -22.42
N GLY A 960 -33.09 -13.38 -21.23
CA GLY A 960 -34.40 -13.81 -20.77
C GLY A 960 -35.24 -12.66 -20.18
N PRO A 961 -36.53 -12.91 -19.88
CA PRO A 961 -37.44 -11.90 -19.36
C PRO A 961 -37.09 -11.39 -17.95
N ASN A 962 -36.34 -12.17 -17.17
CA ASN A 962 -35.94 -11.80 -15.80
C ASN A 962 -34.49 -11.32 -15.73
N GLY A 963 -33.79 -11.24 -16.88
CA GLY A 963 -32.38 -10.90 -16.96
C GLY A 963 -31.45 -12.10 -17.05
N GLU A 964 -31.98 -13.31 -17.32
CA GLU A 964 -31.19 -14.49 -17.66
C GLU A 964 -30.27 -14.17 -18.83
N PHE A 965 -29.06 -14.74 -18.86
CA PHE A 965 -28.07 -14.37 -19.89
C PHE A 965 -27.19 -15.54 -20.31
N ASP A 966 -26.94 -15.61 -21.63
CA ASP A 966 -25.96 -16.52 -22.24
C ASP A 966 -25.38 -15.92 -23.54
N VAL A 967 -24.20 -16.39 -23.95
CA VAL A 967 -23.53 -16.05 -25.20
C VAL A 967 -23.25 -17.32 -26.01
N ALA A 968 -23.74 -17.33 -27.23
CA ALA A 968 -23.59 -18.43 -28.18
C ALA A 968 -22.75 -18.00 -29.40
N GLY A 969 -21.92 -18.89 -29.91
CA GLY A 969 -21.21 -18.71 -31.17
C GLY A 969 -21.90 -19.40 -32.34
N PHE A 970 -21.94 -18.74 -33.49
CA PHE A 970 -22.52 -19.27 -34.71
C PHE A 970 -21.61 -19.05 -35.93
N PRO A 971 -21.24 -20.10 -36.67
CA PRO A 971 -20.41 -19.97 -37.88
C PRO A 971 -21.17 -19.30 -39.04
N LEU A 972 -20.42 -18.69 -39.96
CA LEU A 972 -20.96 -18.07 -41.19
C LEU A 972 -20.72 -18.90 -42.46
N ASP A 973 -19.89 -19.94 -42.41
CA ASP A 973 -19.49 -20.73 -43.59
C ASP A 973 -20.29 -22.04 -43.75
N ASP A 974 -20.70 -22.33 -44.99
CA ASP A 974 -21.57 -23.44 -45.43
C ASP A 974 -20.84 -24.77 -45.66
N GLU A 975 -19.57 -24.93 -45.24
CA GLU A 975 -18.76 -26.11 -45.63
C GLU A 975 -19.13 -27.43 -44.91
N GLY A 976 -20.42 -27.73 -44.78
CA GLY A 976 -20.92 -29.06 -44.41
C GLY A 976 -20.58 -29.55 -43.01
N TYR A 977 -20.03 -28.67 -42.16
CA TYR A 977 -19.72 -28.99 -40.77
C TYR A 977 -21.02 -29.06 -39.95
N GLN A 978 -21.29 -30.22 -39.35
CA GLN A 978 -22.34 -30.35 -38.34
C GLN A 978 -21.89 -29.61 -37.08
N TYR A 979 -22.41 -28.41 -36.87
CA TYR A 979 -22.03 -27.57 -35.74
C TYR A 979 -23.05 -27.66 -34.61
N ARG A 980 -22.57 -27.68 -33.37
CA ARG A 980 -23.39 -27.52 -32.17
C ARG A 980 -23.04 -26.17 -31.57
N ALA A 981 -24.00 -25.27 -31.51
CA ALA A 981 -23.80 -24.01 -30.80
C ALA A 981 -23.58 -24.33 -29.32
N GLU A 982 -22.54 -23.74 -28.73
CA GLU A 982 -22.17 -23.96 -27.33
C GLU A 982 -22.44 -22.70 -26.50
N SER A 983 -22.98 -22.90 -25.29
CA SER A 983 -23.01 -21.89 -24.23
C SER A 983 -21.59 -21.63 -23.76
N LEU A 984 -21.13 -20.38 -23.81
CA LEU A 984 -19.77 -20.02 -23.42
C LEU A 984 -19.64 -19.57 -21.97
N ILE A 985 -20.77 -19.49 -21.27
CA ILE A 985 -20.78 -19.31 -19.83
C ILE A 985 -20.93 -20.71 -19.23
N SER A 986 -20.01 -21.09 -18.33
CA SER A 986 -20.00 -22.43 -17.69
C SER A 986 -21.32 -22.76 -16.99
N GLU A 987 -22.05 -21.73 -16.55
CA GLU A 987 -23.43 -21.79 -16.09
C GLU A 987 -24.17 -20.54 -16.61
N SER A 988 -25.30 -20.71 -17.32
CA SER A 988 -26.13 -19.56 -17.73
C SER A 988 -26.52 -18.75 -16.50
N VAL A 989 -26.33 -17.43 -16.52
CA VAL A 989 -26.61 -16.58 -15.35
C VAL A 989 -28.11 -16.62 -15.08
N ASP A 990 -28.50 -17.14 -13.90
CA ASP A 990 -29.88 -17.16 -13.44
C ASP A 990 -30.07 -16.05 -12.40
N PRO A 991 -30.83 -14.98 -12.73
CA PRO A 991 -31.01 -13.82 -11.86
C PRO A 991 -31.59 -14.18 -10.49
N SER A 992 -32.35 -15.27 -10.42
CA SER A 992 -32.94 -15.75 -9.17
C SER A 992 -31.93 -16.42 -8.24
N ARG A 993 -30.84 -16.98 -8.80
CA ARG A 993 -29.75 -17.62 -8.05
C ARG A 993 -28.63 -16.65 -7.72
N ASP A 994 -28.28 -15.79 -8.67
CA ASP A 994 -27.05 -14.99 -8.60
C ASP A 994 -27.29 -13.56 -8.10
N GLY A 995 -28.55 -13.12 -8.00
CA GLY A 995 -28.91 -11.74 -7.63
C GLY A 995 -28.51 -10.69 -8.67
N VAL A 996 -28.18 -11.17 -9.88
CA VAL A 996 -27.56 -10.44 -10.99
C VAL A 996 -28.50 -10.53 -12.20
N ALA A 997 -29.02 -9.40 -12.68
CA ALA A 997 -29.92 -9.35 -13.85
C ALA A 997 -29.33 -8.45 -14.95
N ILE A 998 -29.19 -8.96 -16.17
CA ILE A 998 -28.73 -8.12 -17.30
C ILE A 998 -29.88 -7.23 -17.78
N LEU A 999 -29.62 -5.91 -17.85
CA LEU A 999 -30.61 -4.92 -18.25
C LEU A 999 -30.38 -4.36 -19.65
N ALA A 1000 -29.12 -4.27 -20.09
CA ALA A 1000 -28.78 -3.73 -21.41
C ALA A 1000 -27.44 -4.29 -21.90
N ILE A 1001 -27.28 -4.41 -23.22
CA ILE A 1001 -26.05 -4.89 -23.87
C ILE A 1001 -25.65 -3.90 -24.96
N ASN A 1002 -24.38 -3.52 -24.99
CA ASN A 1002 -23.75 -2.83 -26.11
C ASN A 1002 -22.73 -3.77 -26.75
N ALA A 1003 -23.13 -4.38 -27.85
CA ALA A 1003 -22.32 -5.26 -28.67
C ALA A 1003 -21.03 -4.60 -29.16
N GLU A 1004 -21.13 -3.42 -29.78
CA GLU A 1004 -20.02 -2.71 -30.42
C GLU A 1004 -18.87 -2.40 -29.45
N ARG A 1005 -19.21 -2.01 -28.22
CA ARG A 1005 -18.23 -1.69 -27.18
C ARG A 1005 -17.95 -2.85 -26.22
N ARG A 1006 -18.59 -4.00 -26.42
CA ARG A 1006 -18.53 -5.16 -25.53
C ARG A 1006 -18.79 -4.76 -24.08
N ARG A 1007 -19.98 -4.21 -23.82
CA ARG A 1007 -20.40 -3.79 -22.47
C ARG A 1007 -21.77 -4.33 -22.14
N VAL A 1008 -21.98 -4.61 -20.86
CA VAL A 1008 -23.28 -4.98 -20.31
C VAL A 1008 -23.60 -4.09 -19.13
N VAL A 1009 -24.87 -3.74 -18.98
CA VAL A 1009 -25.38 -3.17 -17.72
C VAL A 1009 -26.09 -4.27 -16.95
N VAL A 1010 -25.65 -4.45 -15.72
CA VAL A 1010 -26.06 -5.50 -14.83
C VAL A 1010 -26.69 -4.86 -13.60
N ARG A 1011 -27.85 -5.34 -13.16
CA ARG A 1011 -28.40 -5.01 -11.86
C ARG A 1011 -27.92 -6.03 -10.84
N ASN A 1012 -27.29 -5.55 -9.78
CA ASN A 1012 -26.85 -6.34 -8.63
C ASN A 1012 -27.47 -5.74 -7.36
N GLY A 1013 -28.64 -6.26 -6.96
CA GLY A 1013 -29.45 -5.69 -5.88
C GLY A 1013 -29.87 -4.23 -6.16
N LEU A 1014 -29.37 -3.29 -5.34
CA LEU A 1014 -29.63 -1.84 -5.44
C LEU A 1014 -28.61 -1.09 -6.31
N TYR A 1015 -27.76 -1.79 -7.05
CA TYR A 1015 -26.73 -1.18 -7.88
C TYR A 1015 -26.93 -1.56 -9.35
N LEU A 1016 -26.65 -0.59 -10.23
CA LEU A 1016 -26.35 -0.83 -11.64
C LEU A 1016 -24.85 -0.87 -11.82
N GLU A 1017 -24.36 -1.90 -12.46
CA GLU A 1017 -22.95 -2.08 -12.77
C GLU A 1017 -22.79 -2.11 -14.28
N VAL A 1018 -21.95 -1.23 -14.83
CA VAL A 1018 -21.52 -1.36 -16.22
C VAL A 1018 -20.24 -2.17 -16.24
N ARG A 1019 -20.34 -3.39 -16.76
CA ARG A 1019 -19.22 -4.33 -16.86
C ARG A 1019 -18.77 -4.46 -18.32
N PRO A 1020 -17.48 -4.71 -18.57
CA PRO A 1020 -17.07 -5.23 -19.87
C PRO A 1020 -17.76 -6.58 -20.08
N LEU A 1021 -18.24 -6.84 -21.30
CA LEU A 1021 -18.72 -8.14 -21.72
C LEU A 1021 -17.49 -9.04 -21.94
N LEU A 1022 -16.99 -9.59 -20.83
CA LEU A 1022 -15.94 -10.59 -20.81
C LEU A 1022 -16.59 -11.96 -20.68
N TYR A 1023 -16.28 -12.84 -21.61
CA TYR A 1023 -16.59 -14.26 -21.53
C TYR A 1023 -15.32 -15.00 -21.93
N ASP A 1024 -14.90 -15.94 -21.08
CA ASP A 1024 -13.74 -16.78 -21.33
C ASP A 1024 -14.17 -17.95 -22.22
N LEU A 1025 -13.29 -18.35 -23.13
CA LEU A 1025 -13.48 -19.59 -23.86
C LEU A 1025 -13.12 -20.75 -22.92
N PRO A 1026 -13.93 -21.81 -22.83
CA PRO A 1026 -13.55 -22.99 -22.06
C PRO A 1026 -12.18 -23.50 -22.55
N GLU A 1027 -11.31 -23.93 -21.63
CA GLU A 1027 -10.04 -24.51 -22.04
C GLU A 1027 -10.31 -25.75 -22.91
N PRO A 1028 -9.52 -26.01 -23.97
CA PRO A 1028 -9.79 -27.08 -24.93
C PRO A 1028 -9.88 -28.49 -24.29
N ASP A 1029 -9.34 -28.66 -23.08
CA ASP A 1029 -9.44 -29.89 -22.30
C ASP A 1029 -10.71 -29.94 -21.42
N GLU A 1030 -11.26 -28.79 -21.01
CA GLU A 1030 -12.55 -28.68 -20.30
C GLU A 1030 -13.74 -28.81 -21.25
N ALA A 1031 -13.65 -28.27 -22.48
CA ALA A 1031 -14.68 -28.40 -23.51
C ALA A 1031 -14.99 -29.89 -23.81
N LYS A 1032 -13.96 -30.75 -23.83
CA LYS A 1032 -14.13 -32.20 -24.02
C LYS A 1032 -14.86 -32.90 -22.86
N ALA A 1033 -14.84 -32.33 -21.66
CA ALA A 1033 -15.47 -32.92 -20.48
C ALA A 1033 -16.97 -32.57 -20.37
N THR A 1034 -17.38 -31.41 -20.90
CA THR A 1034 -18.79 -30.97 -20.95
C THR A 1034 -19.56 -31.60 -22.11
N ILE A 1035 -18.86 -32.13 -23.12
CA ILE A 1035 -19.43 -32.90 -24.23
C ILE A 1035 -19.77 -34.32 -23.76
N SER A 1036 -20.88 -34.47 -23.06
CA SER A 1036 -21.62 -35.72 -23.07
C SER A 1036 -22.32 -35.82 -24.42
N MET A 1037 -21.88 -36.76 -25.26
CA MET A 1037 -22.72 -37.31 -26.33
C MET A 1037 -23.99 -37.88 -25.69
N GLN A 1038 -25.06 -37.09 -25.62
CA GLN A 1038 -26.38 -37.67 -25.77
C GLN A 1038 -26.49 -38.07 -27.23
N GLU A 1039 -26.37 -39.37 -27.51
CA GLU A 1039 -26.80 -39.94 -28.78
C GLU A 1039 -28.19 -39.40 -29.09
N ALA A 1040 -28.33 -38.77 -30.26
CA ALA A 1040 -29.62 -38.35 -30.75
C ALA A 1040 -30.59 -39.53 -30.66
N PRO A 1041 -31.80 -39.38 -30.09
CA PRO A 1041 -32.80 -40.42 -30.22
C PRO A 1041 -32.98 -40.71 -31.71
N PRO A 1042 -33.01 -41.99 -32.13
CA PRO A 1042 -33.09 -42.35 -33.53
C PRO A 1042 -34.28 -41.60 -34.14
N SER A 1043 -33.97 -40.87 -35.21
CA SER A 1043 -34.95 -40.12 -36.00
C SER A 1043 -36.20 -40.96 -36.19
N ALA A 1044 -37.30 -40.50 -35.59
CA ALA A 1044 -38.61 -41.04 -35.90
C ALA A 1044 -38.83 -40.79 -37.39
N GLN A 1045 -38.69 -41.84 -38.19
CA GLN A 1045 -39.18 -41.88 -39.55
C GLN A 1045 -40.63 -41.37 -39.51
N GLY A 1046 -40.89 -40.32 -40.27
CA GLY A 1046 -42.19 -39.67 -40.31
C GLY A 1046 -43.30 -40.69 -40.56
N PRO A 1047 -44.48 -40.53 -39.94
CA PRO A 1047 -45.59 -41.44 -40.20
C PRO A 1047 -46.03 -41.27 -41.66
N ASP A 1048 -45.94 -42.35 -42.42
CA ASP A 1048 -46.63 -42.53 -43.68
C ASP A 1048 -48.13 -42.28 -43.44
N PHE A 1049 -48.60 -41.09 -43.84
CA PHE A 1049 -50.01 -40.76 -43.91
C PHE A 1049 -50.63 -41.50 -45.11
N ASN A 1050 -50.92 -42.78 -44.93
CA ASN A 1050 -51.91 -43.50 -45.72
C ASN A 1050 -52.34 -44.79 -44.99
N ARG A 1051 -53.33 -44.68 -44.10
CA ARG A 1051 -54.34 -45.74 -43.92
C ARG A 1051 -55.55 -45.25 -43.12
N GLU A 1052 -56.69 -45.37 -43.79
CA GLU A 1052 -58.04 -45.31 -43.25
C GLU A 1052 -58.26 -46.33 -42.12
N GLY A 1053 -59.08 -45.99 -41.13
CA GLY A 1053 -59.71 -46.97 -40.24
C GLY A 1053 -59.93 -46.48 -38.80
N PRO A 1054 -61.19 -46.40 -38.30
CA PRO A 1054 -61.49 -45.91 -36.96
C PRO A 1054 -61.39 -47.04 -35.92
N GLY A 1055 -60.92 -46.75 -34.70
CA GLY A 1055 -60.96 -47.76 -33.65
C GLY A 1055 -60.39 -47.38 -32.29
N ALA A 1056 -61.31 -47.04 -31.38
CA ALA A 1056 -61.30 -47.35 -29.95
C ALA A 1056 -60.24 -46.73 -29.02
N VAL A 1057 -60.74 -45.86 -28.14
CA VAL A 1057 -60.23 -45.51 -26.80
C VAL A 1057 -60.23 -46.77 -25.91
N PRO A 1058 -59.25 -46.96 -25.00
CA PRO A 1058 -59.61 -46.84 -23.57
C PRO A 1058 -58.51 -46.32 -22.61
N ALA A 1059 -59.04 -45.68 -21.55
CA ALA A 1059 -58.54 -45.42 -20.20
C ALA A 1059 -57.37 -44.45 -19.98
#